data_AF-A0AAD9T5Z4-F1
#
_entry.id   AF-A0AAD9T5Z4-F1
#
_cell.length_a   1.000
_cell.length_b   1.000
_cell.length_c   1.000
_cell.angle_alpha   90.00
_cell.angle_beta   90.00
_cell.angle_gamma   90.00
#
_symmetry.space_group_name_H-M   'P 1'
#
loop_
_entity.id
_entity.type
_entity.pdbx_description
1 polymer ?
#
loop_
_entity_poly.entity_id
_entity_poly.type
_entity_poly.pdbx_seq_one_letter_code
_entity_poly.pdbx_strand_id
1 'polypeptide(L)'
;MPNTRRWGLKLHCANIETRHEVTGSEVDNDEVNDKPILAQSQDKFWLPYFIPLSTTSPTISSVSNMDNANYIPLGVKGGKINEAVTVTLSMARVTCGPKVIGETKEERKVIAREIGLKARKEKKRIKSEARAARKANAILHRKLNRSTKKYNKNEERNKQRKIDLERQKIRCGAIKQAEALAAIHDPTGKTFNVGEIIVLPGGIVKTKEGLRRAAEEKEKKQRQDAARQAALQEYKDADAAARLEAQEAQQAEGEGRPLPTYFPAKEALSKMVKPKKLSKKQLQRQELKPRPAPPKPTIPEGISLPDDEENLLALWDITDEDIKKRLIKKKKEKAAGRKDQIKIKKNAKKLKKALKVMKEQADNAGVAFDQAAARKEILDAQAINVRKRKDKKKNKKVVISDAESNSDSDSSSGSDSDSGSDMEEAKVEPIERQGMNRKRTTSPKLEVTLIERAAEPERASKANNEVARERREQEPEQKKAEESKTDEGKQLAAAKQANKEKKGSRRAAKLAAEASEKPTKRKRPDDDEERNSPQNKKAKTPVVAEVKKKSDSKKLNHEGRRAKLEVQNEGLQERDSKKQESSDTRPDRDIAERESRIAAETSDHVEKHIHGAEQWNPDKLTGDAARKDKFRRLLGAGKVASKEGEKSNKEKKEMKGKNQPAVDIDKITLDLERQFEAGNKMKHDGGRKRRGLGA
;
A
#
# COMPACT_ATOMS: atom_id res chain seq x y z
N MET A 1 -10.79 -29.34 58.94
CA MET A 1 -10.38 -28.55 60.13
C MET A 1 -9.65 -27.31 59.63
N PRO A 2 -10.22 -26.10 59.81
CA PRO A 2 -9.98 -24.99 58.88
C PRO A 2 -8.70 -24.22 59.17
N ASN A 3 -8.02 -23.84 58.09
CA ASN A 3 -6.77 -23.10 58.08
C ASN A 3 -7.12 -21.61 57.83
N THR A 4 -7.11 -20.80 58.89
CA THR A 4 -7.47 -19.39 58.86
C THR A 4 -6.34 -18.55 58.26
N ARG A 5 -6.49 -18.16 56.98
CA ARG A 5 -5.61 -17.17 56.33
C ARG A 5 -5.99 -15.76 56.77
N ARG A 6 -5.18 -15.20 57.65
CA ARG A 6 -5.22 -13.79 58.10
C ARG A 6 -4.62 -12.89 57.01
N TRP A 7 -5.44 -12.09 56.35
CA TRP A 7 -4.99 -11.05 55.42
C TRP A 7 -4.67 -9.78 56.22
N GLY A 8 -3.39 -9.48 56.39
CA GLY A 8 -2.94 -8.20 56.93
C GLY A 8 -2.73 -7.18 55.80
N LEU A 9 -3.66 -6.24 55.65
CA LEU A 9 -3.44 -5.02 54.88
C LEU A 9 -2.51 -4.09 55.69
N LYS A 10 -1.31 -3.82 55.17
CA LYS A 10 -0.46 -2.71 55.58
C LYS A 10 -0.60 -1.58 54.55
N LEU A 11 -1.32 -0.54 54.93
CA LEU A 11 -1.34 0.75 54.23
C LEU A 11 0.01 1.45 54.48
N HIS A 12 0.79 1.68 53.43
CA HIS A 12 1.90 2.62 53.46
C HIS A 12 1.42 3.95 52.85
N CYS A 13 1.16 4.93 53.71
CA CYS A 13 1.07 6.33 53.32
C CYS A 13 2.49 6.81 53.00
N ALA A 14 2.77 7.10 51.73
CA ALA A 14 3.96 7.82 51.31
C ALA A 14 3.59 9.30 51.11
N ASN A 15 3.99 10.13 52.07
CA ASN A 15 4.06 11.58 51.92
C ASN A 15 5.17 11.90 50.92
N ILE A 16 4.85 12.55 49.81
CA ILE A 16 5.83 13.11 48.88
C ILE A 16 5.80 14.63 49.08
N GLU A 17 6.74 15.13 49.88
CA GLU A 17 7.11 16.54 49.91
C GLU A 17 7.94 16.85 48.66
N THR A 18 7.38 17.61 47.74
CA THR A 18 8.12 18.24 46.64
C THR A 18 8.66 19.60 47.11
N ARG A 19 9.94 19.64 47.48
CA ARG A 19 10.72 20.88 47.54
C ARG A 19 11.15 21.27 46.12
N HIS A 20 10.65 22.42 45.66
CA HIS A 20 11.21 23.12 44.50
C HIS A 20 12.40 23.96 44.97
N GLU A 21 13.62 23.55 44.60
CA GLU A 21 14.78 24.45 44.62
C GLU A 21 14.86 25.16 43.28
N VAL A 22 14.72 26.48 43.35
CA VAL A 22 14.97 27.44 42.27
C VAL A 22 16.46 27.77 42.34
N THR A 23 17.24 27.31 41.36
CA THR A 23 18.58 27.84 41.12
C THR A 23 18.52 28.72 39.88
N GLY A 24 18.54 30.03 40.12
CA GLY A 24 18.87 31.02 39.10
C GLY A 24 20.36 30.92 38.75
N SER A 25 20.66 31.01 37.46
CA SER A 25 22.00 31.32 36.95
C SER A 25 21.85 32.34 35.83
N GLU A 26 22.02 33.57 36.28
CA GLU A 26 22.36 34.80 35.60
C GLU A 26 23.63 34.60 34.76
N VAL A 27 23.55 34.85 33.45
CA VAL A 27 24.72 35.10 32.60
C VAL A 27 24.31 36.16 31.58
N ASP A 28 24.71 37.38 31.88
CA ASP A 28 24.81 38.49 30.93
C ASP A 28 25.83 38.14 29.84
N ASN A 29 25.47 38.43 28.59
CA ASN A 29 26.42 38.79 27.55
C ASN A 29 25.67 39.56 26.47
N ASP A 30 25.79 40.88 26.57
CA ASP A 30 25.55 41.84 25.52
C ASP A 30 26.52 41.59 24.35
N GLU A 31 25.99 41.36 23.14
CA GLU A 31 26.76 41.73 21.95
C GLU A 31 25.81 42.23 20.85
N VAL A 32 25.84 43.55 20.72
CA VAL A 32 25.19 44.40 19.73
C VAL A 32 25.68 44.01 18.34
N ASN A 33 24.76 43.70 17.43
CA ASN A 33 25.02 43.70 15.99
C ASN A 33 23.84 44.32 15.25
N ASP A 34 23.91 45.63 15.14
CA ASP A 34 23.08 46.44 14.25
C ASP A 34 23.37 46.10 12.78
N LYS A 35 22.33 45.70 12.04
CA LYS A 35 22.28 45.80 10.58
C LYS A 35 20.93 46.34 10.15
N PRO A 36 20.87 47.48 9.45
CA PRO A 36 19.63 47.99 8.90
C PRO A 36 19.33 47.29 7.57
N ILE A 37 18.13 46.71 7.43
CA ILE A 37 17.59 46.33 6.11
C ILE A 37 16.43 47.27 5.79
N LEU A 38 16.76 48.15 4.85
CA LEU A 38 15.91 49.14 4.23
C LEU A 38 14.75 48.48 3.45
N ALA A 39 13.58 49.10 3.57
CA ALA A 39 12.34 48.76 2.90
C ALA A 39 12.43 48.80 1.37
N GLN A 40 11.60 48.00 0.71
CA GLN A 40 10.91 48.42 -0.52
C GLN A 40 9.67 47.55 -0.75
N SER A 41 8.52 48.11 -0.37
CA SER A 41 7.19 47.65 -0.76
C SER A 41 6.96 48.07 -2.21
N GLN A 42 6.64 47.12 -3.10
CA GLN A 42 6.10 47.42 -4.42
C GLN A 42 4.65 46.96 -4.46
N ASP A 43 3.76 47.93 -4.29
CA ASP A 43 2.34 47.83 -4.60
C ASP A 43 2.16 47.62 -6.10
N LYS A 44 1.66 46.44 -6.48
CA LYS A 44 1.25 46.15 -7.86
C LYS A 44 -0.25 46.41 -8.00
N PHE A 45 -0.55 47.59 -8.54
CA PHE A 45 -1.84 47.96 -9.11
C PHE A 45 -2.32 46.89 -10.12
N TRP A 46 -3.53 46.36 -9.91
CA TRP A 46 -4.29 45.61 -10.90
C TRP A 46 -5.38 46.53 -11.47
N LEU A 47 -5.23 46.96 -12.71
CA LEU A 47 -6.29 47.60 -13.49
C LEU A 47 -7.14 46.53 -14.19
N PRO A 48 -8.48 46.61 -14.16
CA PRO A 48 -9.34 45.74 -14.96
C PRO A 48 -9.54 46.34 -16.36
N TYR A 49 -9.17 45.57 -17.40
CA TYR A 49 -9.53 45.87 -18.79
C TYR A 49 -11.03 45.61 -19.01
N PHE A 50 -11.74 46.66 -19.39
CA PHE A 50 -13.15 46.67 -19.77
C PHE A 50 -13.22 46.54 -21.31
N ILE A 51 -13.92 45.53 -21.83
CA ILE A 51 -14.13 45.33 -23.28
C ILE A 51 -15.64 45.48 -23.56
N PRO A 52 -16.07 46.36 -24.48
CA PRO A 52 -17.49 46.55 -24.80
C PRO A 52 -17.98 45.47 -25.77
N LEU A 53 -19.17 44.92 -25.50
CA LEU A 53 -19.90 44.02 -26.38
C LEU A 53 -20.85 44.84 -27.27
N SER A 54 -20.64 44.81 -28.58
CA SER A 54 -21.60 45.30 -29.58
C SER A 54 -22.65 44.22 -29.87
N THR A 55 -23.90 44.66 -29.95
CA THR A 55 -25.10 43.86 -30.23
C THR A 55 -25.49 44.03 -31.69
N THR A 56 -25.41 42.96 -32.48
CA THR A 56 -26.16 42.80 -33.73
C THR A 56 -26.63 41.35 -33.85
N SER A 57 -27.94 41.15 -33.91
CA SER A 57 -28.59 39.85 -34.06
C SER A 57 -29.16 39.73 -35.48
N PRO A 58 -28.87 38.65 -36.22
CA PRO A 58 -29.66 38.29 -37.39
C PRO A 58 -30.69 37.20 -37.04
N THR A 59 -31.92 37.49 -37.42
CA THR A 59 -33.07 36.59 -37.46
C THR A 59 -32.85 35.55 -38.55
N ILE A 60 -32.77 34.26 -38.20
CA ILE A 60 -32.84 33.17 -39.19
C ILE A 60 -33.83 32.11 -38.71
N SER A 61 -34.93 32.05 -39.44
CA SER A 61 -35.89 30.96 -39.48
C SER A 61 -35.24 29.72 -40.09
N SER A 62 -35.27 28.58 -39.40
CA SER A 62 -35.10 27.29 -40.06
C SER A 62 -35.94 26.22 -39.40
N VAL A 63 -36.79 25.64 -40.25
CA VAL A 63 -37.67 24.50 -40.01
C VAL A 63 -36.79 23.25 -39.91
N SER A 64 -36.88 22.51 -38.81
CA SER A 64 -36.26 21.19 -38.70
C SER A 64 -37.31 20.12 -38.42
N ASN A 65 -37.40 19.18 -39.36
CA ASN A 65 -38.10 17.91 -39.23
C ASN A 65 -37.47 17.10 -38.09
N MET A 66 -38.23 16.88 -37.01
CA MET A 66 -37.89 15.92 -35.96
C MET A 66 -38.69 14.63 -36.17
N ASP A 67 -38.15 13.71 -36.96
CA ASP A 67 -38.62 12.33 -36.98
C ASP A 67 -37.70 11.45 -36.10
N ASN A 68 -38.35 10.66 -35.26
CA ASN A 68 -37.82 9.51 -34.52
C ASN A 68 -37.03 9.76 -33.22
N ALA A 69 -37.71 10.35 -32.23
CA ALA A 69 -37.44 10.04 -30.83
C ALA A 69 -38.37 8.92 -30.34
N ASN A 70 -37.77 7.84 -29.80
CA ASN A 70 -38.41 6.74 -29.08
C ASN A 70 -39.37 7.26 -28.00
N TYR A 71 -40.65 7.35 -28.34
CA TYR A 71 -41.74 7.58 -27.40
C TYR A 71 -41.97 6.31 -26.57
N ILE A 72 -41.52 6.31 -25.32
CA ILE A 72 -41.96 5.33 -24.31
C ILE A 72 -43.28 5.88 -23.76
N PRO A 73 -44.44 5.28 -24.04
CA PRO A 73 -45.70 5.76 -23.48
C PRO A 73 -45.67 5.53 -21.97
N LEU A 74 -45.49 6.63 -21.23
CA LEU A 74 -45.74 6.64 -19.79
C LEU A 74 -47.23 6.40 -19.60
N GLY A 75 -47.55 5.31 -18.90
CA GLY A 75 -48.90 4.82 -18.67
C GLY A 75 -49.89 5.92 -18.29
N VAL A 76 -50.79 6.20 -19.23
CA VAL A 76 -52.05 6.89 -18.98
C VAL A 76 -52.85 5.98 -18.04
N LYS A 77 -53.02 6.44 -16.80
CA LYS A 77 -53.90 5.79 -15.82
C LYS A 77 -55.33 5.79 -16.39
N GLY A 78 -55.98 4.64 -16.27
CA GLY A 78 -57.25 4.33 -16.92
C GLY A 78 -58.33 5.36 -16.68
N GLY A 79 -58.73 6.02 -17.78
CA GLY A 79 -60.09 6.54 -17.95
C GLY A 79 -60.92 5.42 -18.59
N LYS A 80 -61.98 5.02 -17.92
CA LYS A 80 -63.01 4.13 -18.48
C LYS A 80 -63.67 4.88 -19.64
N ILE A 81 -63.42 4.45 -20.86
CA ILE A 81 -64.22 4.85 -22.02
C ILE A 81 -64.91 3.58 -22.48
N ASN A 82 -66.15 3.42 -22.03
CA ASN A 82 -67.11 2.56 -22.68
C ASN A 82 -67.54 3.30 -23.95
N GLU A 83 -66.97 2.96 -25.09
CA GLU A 83 -67.60 3.30 -26.35
C GLU A 83 -67.26 2.26 -27.41
N ALA A 84 -68.32 1.63 -27.90
CA ALA A 84 -68.31 0.60 -28.89
C ALA A 84 -67.78 1.18 -30.21
N VAL A 85 -66.59 0.77 -30.61
CA VAL A 85 -66.18 0.82 -32.02
C VAL A 85 -65.84 -0.59 -32.44
N THR A 86 -66.87 -1.26 -32.95
CA THR A 86 -66.76 -2.46 -33.78
C THR A 86 -65.98 -2.11 -35.04
N VAL A 87 -64.65 -2.16 -34.98
CA VAL A 87 -63.81 -2.28 -36.17
C VAL A 87 -63.81 -3.75 -36.55
N THR A 88 -64.68 -4.09 -37.49
CA THR A 88 -64.64 -5.31 -38.29
C THR A 88 -63.37 -5.32 -39.14
N LEU A 89 -62.21 -5.63 -38.54
CA LEU A 89 -61.03 -5.98 -39.31
C LEU A 89 -61.19 -7.42 -39.78
N SER A 90 -61.47 -7.50 -41.07
CA SER A 90 -61.70 -8.68 -41.87
C SER A 90 -60.64 -9.76 -41.69
N MET A 91 -61.12 -11.00 -41.79
CA MET A 91 -60.38 -12.24 -41.71
C MET A 91 -59.34 -12.37 -42.83
N ALA A 92 -58.17 -11.76 -42.68
CA ALA A 92 -56.97 -12.23 -43.37
C ALA A 92 -56.48 -13.49 -42.62
N ARG A 93 -56.97 -14.65 -43.07
CA ARG A 93 -56.51 -15.98 -42.64
C ARG A 93 -55.01 -16.13 -42.95
N VAL A 94 -54.14 -15.71 -42.03
CA VAL A 94 -52.72 -16.10 -42.05
C VAL A 94 -52.64 -17.57 -41.61
N THR A 95 -52.96 -18.46 -42.55
CA THR A 95 -52.67 -19.88 -42.47
C THR A 95 -51.19 -20.09 -42.75
N CYS A 96 -50.34 -19.74 -41.79
CA CYS A 96 -48.95 -20.16 -41.81
C CYS A 96 -48.44 -20.23 -40.37
N GLY A 97 -49.01 -21.16 -39.60
CA GLY A 97 -48.28 -21.69 -38.45
C GLY A 97 -46.94 -22.23 -38.96
N PRO A 98 -45.83 -21.98 -38.24
CA PRO A 98 -44.50 -22.38 -38.71
C PRO A 98 -44.53 -23.85 -39.09
N LYS A 99 -44.14 -24.16 -40.34
CA LYS A 99 -44.03 -25.54 -40.85
C LYS A 99 -43.37 -26.37 -39.77
N VAL A 100 -44.06 -27.40 -39.34
CA VAL A 100 -43.61 -28.28 -38.26
C VAL A 100 -42.38 -29.03 -38.76
N ILE A 101 -41.19 -28.59 -38.34
CA ILE A 101 -39.93 -29.21 -38.74
C ILE A 101 -39.73 -30.49 -37.91
N GLY A 102 -39.78 -31.65 -38.57
CA GLY A 102 -39.59 -32.99 -38.01
C GLY A 102 -40.68 -33.97 -38.44
N GLU A 103 -40.29 -35.10 -39.04
CA GLU A 103 -41.19 -36.13 -39.58
C GLU A 103 -41.85 -36.93 -38.44
N THR A 104 -41.06 -37.27 -37.42
CA THR A 104 -41.53 -38.04 -36.26
C THR A 104 -41.85 -37.17 -35.04
N LYS A 105 -42.66 -37.68 -34.09
CA LYS A 105 -42.93 -36.98 -32.81
C LYS A 105 -41.67 -36.84 -31.96
N GLU A 106 -40.69 -37.72 -32.13
CA GLU A 106 -39.43 -37.72 -31.38
C GLU A 106 -38.45 -36.67 -31.90
N GLU A 107 -38.28 -36.57 -33.23
CA GLU A 107 -37.51 -35.50 -33.87
C GLU A 107 -38.00 -34.12 -33.47
N ARG A 108 -39.32 -33.91 -33.43
CA ARG A 108 -39.91 -32.65 -32.97
C ARG A 108 -39.55 -32.31 -31.53
N LYS A 109 -39.49 -33.30 -30.64
CA LYS A 109 -39.04 -33.12 -29.25
C LYS A 109 -37.54 -32.80 -29.18
N VAL A 110 -36.71 -33.45 -30.00
CA VAL A 110 -35.26 -33.19 -30.06
C VAL A 110 -34.98 -31.78 -30.59
N ILE A 111 -35.63 -31.39 -31.69
CA ILE A 111 -35.51 -30.05 -32.29
C ILE A 111 -36.00 -28.98 -31.31
N ALA A 112 -37.13 -29.19 -30.63
CA ALA A 112 -37.62 -28.27 -29.61
C ALA A 112 -36.65 -28.12 -28.42
N ARG A 113 -36.03 -29.22 -27.96
CA ARG A 113 -34.98 -29.16 -26.93
C ARG A 113 -33.74 -28.42 -27.42
N GLU A 114 -33.31 -28.65 -28.66
CA GLU A 114 -32.14 -27.99 -29.25
C GLU A 114 -32.37 -26.48 -29.41
N ILE A 115 -33.54 -26.07 -29.92
CA ILE A 115 -33.95 -24.66 -30.01
C ILE A 115 -33.99 -24.05 -28.60
N GLY A 116 -34.56 -24.76 -27.62
CA GLY A 116 -34.59 -24.33 -26.23
C GLY A 116 -33.19 -24.15 -25.62
N LEU A 117 -32.25 -25.05 -25.91
CA LEU A 117 -30.86 -24.95 -25.47
C LEU A 117 -30.11 -23.80 -26.17
N LYS A 118 -30.33 -23.60 -27.47
CA LYS A 118 -29.77 -22.46 -28.23
C LYS A 118 -30.28 -21.13 -27.67
N ALA A 119 -31.59 -20.99 -27.46
CA ALA A 119 -32.19 -19.79 -26.85
C ALA A 119 -31.66 -19.53 -25.43
N ARG A 120 -31.47 -20.58 -24.61
CA ARG A 120 -30.85 -20.44 -23.27
C ARG A 120 -29.39 -19.98 -23.36
N LYS A 121 -28.60 -20.52 -24.30
CA LYS A 121 -27.21 -20.09 -24.54
C LYS A 121 -27.15 -18.65 -25.03
N GLU A 122 -28.02 -18.26 -25.95
CA GLU A 122 -28.11 -16.90 -26.47
C GLU A 122 -28.54 -15.89 -25.40
N LYS A 123 -29.56 -16.19 -24.59
CA LYS A 123 -29.96 -15.36 -23.45
C LYS A 123 -28.82 -15.18 -22.44
N LYS A 124 -28.01 -16.22 -22.19
CA LYS A 124 -26.79 -16.12 -21.36
C LYS A 124 -25.74 -15.23 -22.02
N ARG A 125 -25.52 -15.34 -23.34
CA ARG A 125 -24.60 -14.50 -24.12
C ARG A 125 -25.02 -13.03 -24.04
N ILE A 126 -26.27 -12.70 -24.39
CA ILE A 126 -26.83 -11.34 -24.32
C ILE A 126 -26.71 -10.76 -22.90
N LYS A 127 -27.02 -11.55 -21.85
CA LYS A 127 -26.86 -11.10 -20.46
C LYS A 127 -25.39 -10.85 -20.10
N SER A 128 -24.47 -11.67 -20.58
CA SER A 128 -23.03 -11.50 -20.35
C SER A 128 -22.47 -10.28 -21.08
N GLU A 129 -22.94 -10.03 -22.30
CA GLU A 129 -22.57 -8.90 -23.16
C GLU A 129 -23.13 -7.59 -22.60
N ALA A 130 -24.40 -7.54 -22.20
CA ALA A 130 -24.99 -6.39 -21.53
C ALA A 130 -24.24 -6.04 -20.22
N ARG A 131 -23.77 -7.04 -19.47
CA ARG A 131 -22.90 -6.83 -18.29
C ARG A 131 -21.52 -6.28 -18.69
N ALA A 132 -20.95 -6.73 -19.80
CA ALA A 132 -19.68 -6.21 -20.32
C ALA A 132 -19.83 -4.75 -20.79
N ALA A 133 -20.91 -4.42 -21.51
CA ALA A 133 -21.24 -3.07 -21.94
C ALA A 133 -21.43 -2.12 -20.75
N ARG A 134 -22.20 -2.52 -19.73
CA ARG A 134 -22.34 -1.72 -18.48
C ARG A 134 -21.00 -1.47 -17.79
N LYS A 135 -20.10 -2.47 -17.76
CA LYS A 135 -18.75 -2.31 -17.21
C LYS A 135 -17.90 -1.37 -18.07
N ALA A 136 -17.98 -1.45 -19.40
CA ALA A 136 -17.29 -0.57 -20.32
C ALA A 136 -17.76 0.88 -20.15
N ASN A 137 -19.07 1.13 -20.12
CA ASN A 137 -19.64 2.46 -19.87
C ASN A 137 -19.24 3.01 -18.50
N ALA A 138 -19.27 2.18 -17.45
CA ALA A 138 -18.79 2.59 -16.13
C ALA A 138 -17.29 2.95 -16.12
N ILE A 139 -16.47 2.29 -16.93
CA ILE A 139 -15.05 2.65 -17.11
C ILE A 139 -14.92 3.96 -17.87
N LEU A 140 -15.71 4.17 -18.93
CA LEU A 140 -15.74 5.41 -19.70
C LEU A 140 -16.15 6.61 -18.83
N HIS A 141 -17.24 6.51 -18.07
CA HIS A 141 -17.63 7.57 -17.12
C HIS A 141 -16.54 7.83 -16.07
N ARG A 142 -15.85 6.77 -15.58
CA ARG A 142 -14.69 6.96 -14.70
C ARG A 142 -13.51 7.62 -15.39
N LYS A 143 -13.31 7.42 -16.70
CA LYS A 143 -12.25 8.10 -17.46
C LYS A 143 -12.60 9.56 -17.70
N LEU A 144 -13.82 9.84 -18.16
CA LEU A 144 -14.32 11.20 -18.40
C LEU A 144 -14.34 12.05 -17.12
N ASN A 145 -14.82 11.49 -16.01
CA ASN A 145 -14.91 12.23 -14.74
C ASN A 145 -13.59 12.28 -13.96
N ARG A 146 -12.52 11.59 -14.41
CA ARG A 146 -11.20 11.74 -13.80
C ARG A 146 -10.56 12.99 -14.39
N SER A 147 -10.33 14.00 -13.55
CA SER A 147 -9.50 15.16 -13.89
C SER A 147 -8.10 14.71 -14.33
N THR A 148 -7.89 14.56 -15.64
CA THR A 148 -6.63 14.13 -16.26
C THR A 148 -5.48 15.02 -15.81
N LYS A 149 -5.72 16.33 -15.71
CA LYS A 149 -4.77 17.33 -15.20
C LYS A 149 -4.25 17.00 -13.78
N LYS A 150 -5.13 16.58 -12.86
CA LYS A 150 -4.71 16.21 -11.48
C LYS A 150 -3.89 14.92 -11.46
N TYR A 151 -4.25 13.94 -12.29
CA TYR A 151 -3.53 12.67 -12.35
C TYR A 151 -2.16 12.82 -12.99
N ASN A 152 -2.03 13.60 -14.08
CA ASN A 152 -0.76 13.85 -14.76
C ASN A 152 0.24 14.56 -13.84
N LYS A 153 -0.18 15.62 -13.13
CA LYS A 153 0.65 16.30 -12.12
C LYS A 153 1.15 15.36 -11.02
N ASN A 154 0.29 14.45 -10.55
CA ASN A 154 0.69 13.48 -9.53
C ASN A 154 1.60 12.37 -10.10
N GLU A 155 1.42 11.99 -11.36
CA GLU A 155 2.30 11.06 -12.06
C GLU A 155 3.69 11.67 -12.26
N GLU A 156 3.78 12.90 -12.75
CA GLU A 156 5.02 13.68 -12.89
C GLU A 156 5.73 13.85 -11.55
N ARG A 157 5.02 14.26 -10.49
CA ARG A 157 5.60 14.33 -9.14
C ARG A 157 6.15 12.99 -8.67
N ASN A 158 5.48 11.88 -8.99
CA ASN A 158 5.97 10.55 -8.65
C ASN A 158 7.11 10.07 -9.55
N LYS A 159 7.20 10.56 -10.81
CA LYS A 159 8.35 10.36 -11.69
C LYS A 159 9.54 11.13 -11.12
N GLN A 160 9.39 12.41 -10.79
CA GLN A 160 10.44 13.23 -10.18
C GLN A 160 10.94 12.63 -8.87
N ARG A 161 10.06 12.25 -7.95
CA ARG A 161 10.46 11.58 -6.70
C ARG A 161 11.27 10.30 -6.92
N LYS A 162 11.01 9.54 -7.99
CA LYS A 162 11.81 8.35 -8.31
C LYS A 162 13.18 8.73 -8.85
N ILE A 163 13.26 9.80 -9.64
CA ILE A 163 14.52 10.36 -10.12
C ILE A 163 15.35 10.86 -8.93
N ASP A 164 14.75 11.65 -8.03
CA ASP A 164 15.42 12.18 -6.84
C ASP A 164 15.91 11.06 -5.91
N LEU A 165 15.10 10.03 -5.68
CA LEU A 165 15.50 8.87 -4.86
C LEU A 165 16.65 8.08 -5.50
N GLU A 166 16.65 7.94 -6.82
CA GLU A 166 17.74 7.25 -7.52
C GLU A 166 19.01 8.11 -7.54
N ARG A 167 18.90 9.42 -7.73
CA ARG A 167 20.00 10.39 -7.59
C ARG A 167 20.60 10.35 -6.18
N GLN A 168 19.77 10.38 -5.14
CA GLN A 168 20.22 10.22 -3.75
C GLN A 168 20.90 8.88 -3.53
N LYS A 169 20.38 7.79 -4.14
CA LYS A 169 21.02 6.47 -4.05
C LYS A 169 22.41 6.46 -4.70
N ILE A 170 22.56 7.10 -5.86
CA ILE A 170 23.86 7.22 -6.55
C ILE A 170 24.83 8.03 -5.68
N ARG A 171 24.41 9.21 -5.20
CA ARG A 171 25.25 10.07 -4.34
C ARG A 171 25.68 9.37 -3.05
N CYS A 172 24.74 8.79 -2.31
CA CYS A 172 25.06 8.03 -1.11
C CYS A 172 25.92 6.79 -1.40
N GLY A 173 25.79 6.19 -2.59
CA GLY A 173 26.63 5.07 -3.01
C GLY A 173 28.05 5.51 -3.35
N ALA A 174 28.22 6.63 -4.05
CA ALA A 174 29.52 7.21 -4.35
C ALA A 174 30.30 7.60 -3.09
N ILE A 175 29.61 8.17 -2.08
CA ILE A 175 30.23 8.43 -0.76
C ILE A 175 30.70 7.12 -0.12
N LYS A 176 29.89 6.05 -0.15
CA LYS A 176 30.28 4.76 0.42
C LYS A 176 31.45 4.12 -0.32
N GLN A 177 31.52 4.28 -1.65
CA GLN A 177 32.66 3.82 -2.43
C GLN A 177 33.92 4.61 -2.05
N ALA A 178 33.82 5.94 -1.94
CA ALA A 178 34.92 6.78 -1.48
C ALA A 178 35.35 6.44 -0.04
N GLU A 179 34.41 6.23 0.88
CA GLU A 179 34.68 5.77 2.25
C GLU A 179 35.40 4.41 2.25
N ALA A 180 34.96 3.47 1.41
CA ALA A 180 35.60 2.15 1.32
C ALA A 180 37.02 2.22 0.77
N LEU A 181 37.27 3.02 -0.27
CA LEU A 181 38.61 3.25 -0.80
C LEU A 181 39.51 3.96 0.21
N ALA A 182 38.98 4.99 0.87
CA ALA A 182 39.68 5.73 1.90
C ALA A 182 40.03 4.83 3.11
N ALA A 183 39.17 3.89 3.49
CA ALA A 183 39.52 2.92 4.54
C ALA A 183 40.78 2.07 4.20
N ILE A 184 41.07 1.85 2.92
CA ILE A 184 42.23 1.09 2.45
C ILE A 184 43.45 2.01 2.30
N HIS A 185 43.27 3.20 1.70
CA HIS A 185 44.38 4.06 1.27
C HIS A 185 44.67 5.25 2.21
N ASP A 186 43.65 5.86 2.82
CA ASP A 186 43.79 7.01 3.71
C ASP A 186 42.67 7.02 4.77
N PRO A 187 42.87 6.39 5.94
CA PRO A 187 41.84 6.32 6.98
C PRO A 187 41.47 7.69 7.56
N THR A 188 42.28 8.73 7.34
CA THR A 188 41.93 10.09 7.74
C THR A 188 40.80 10.66 6.88
N GLY A 189 40.60 10.11 5.67
CA GLY A 189 39.57 10.48 4.70
C GLY A 189 39.80 11.82 4.00
N LYS A 190 40.85 12.57 4.37
CA LYS A 190 41.13 13.92 3.85
C LYS A 190 41.31 13.92 2.34
N THR A 191 42.05 12.95 1.80
CA THR A 191 42.30 12.85 0.35
C THR A 191 41.02 12.61 -0.46
N PHE A 192 40.01 12.00 0.16
CA PHE A 192 38.75 11.64 -0.49
C PHE A 192 37.60 12.62 -0.20
N ASN A 193 37.85 13.69 0.56
CA ASN A 193 36.83 14.59 1.10
C ASN A 193 35.72 13.86 1.88
N VAL A 194 36.09 12.76 2.55
CA VAL A 194 35.23 12.04 3.49
C VAL A 194 35.82 12.24 4.88
N GLY A 195 35.00 12.42 5.92
CA GLY A 195 35.54 12.60 7.28
C GLY A 195 36.35 11.39 7.76
N GLU A 196 37.01 11.53 8.91
CA GLU A 196 37.80 10.44 9.54
C GLU A 196 37.03 9.11 9.56
N ILE A 197 37.67 8.04 9.09
CA ILE A 197 37.04 6.76 8.84
C ILE A 197 37.36 5.78 9.94
N ILE A 198 36.33 5.07 10.40
CA ILE A 198 36.43 4.02 11.40
C ILE A 198 35.92 2.72 10.76
N VAL A 199 36.79 1.71 10.70
CA VAL A 199 36.43 0.36 10.30
C VAL A 199 35.91 -0.40 11.51
N LEU A 200 34.62 -0.71 11.51
CA LEU A 200 34.00 -1.48 12.60
C LEU A 200 34.30 -2.99 12.46
N PRO A 201 34.26 -3.75 13.57
CA PRO A 201 34.38 -5.21 13.51
C PRO A 201 33.32 -5.81 12.58
N GLY A 202 33.77 -6.54 11.57
CA GLY A 202 32.95 -7.04 10.45
C GLY A 202 33.14 -6.31 9.12
N GLY A 203 34.19 -5.48 8.99
CA GLY A 203 34.55 -4.81 7.74
C GLY A 203 33.58 -3.69 7.32
N ILE A 204 32.73 -3.23 8.25
CA ILE A 204 31.78 -2.14 7.97
C ILE A 204 32.51 -0.82 8.16
N VAL A 205 32.77 -0.15 7.04
CA VAL A 205 33.38 1.18 7.01
C VAL A 205 32.33 2.25 7.30
N LYS A 206 32.63 3.18 8.21
CA LYS A 206 31.81 4.37 8.48
C LYS A 206 32.67 5.57 8.84
N THR A 207 32.21 6.76 8.48
CA THR A 207 32.77 8.01 9.00
C THR A 207 32.46 8.19 10.49
N LYS A 208 33.41 8.72 11.26
CA LYS A 208 33.28 9.05 12.68
C LYS A 208 32.14 10.02 12.94
N GLU A 209 31.99 11.02 12.09
CA GLU A 209 30.86 11.95 12.13
C GLU A 209 29.54 11.25 11.80
N GLY A 210 29.52 10.35 10.81
CA GLY A 210 28.36 9.54 10.49
C GLY A 210 27.91 8.64 11.64
N LEU A 211 28.86 8.10 12.42
CA LEU A 211 28.58 7.36 13.64
C LEU A 211 27.97 8.23 14.75
N ARG A 212 28.51 9.44 14.96
CA ARG A 212 27.96 10.42 15.93
C ARG A 212 26.54 10.84 15.57
N ARG A 213 26.32 11.27 14.32
CA ARG A 213 24.98 11.65 13.80
C ARG A 213 23.98 10.49 13.91
N ALA A 214 24.41 9.26 13.65
CA ALA A 214 23.55 8.09 13.78
C ALA A 214 23.23 7.74 15.25
N ALA A 215 24.12 8.03 16.19
CA ALA A 215 23.85 7.90 17.62
C ALA A 215 22.86 8.97 18.10
N GLU A 216 23.07 10.24 17.72
CA GLU A 216 22.17 11.35 18.01
C GLU A 216 20.76 11.14 17.42
N GLU A 217 20.66 10.66 16.17
CA GLU A 217 19.36 10.37 15.54
C GLU A 217 18.63 9.23 16.27
N LYS A 218 19.36 8.22 16.76
CA LYS A 218 18.78 7.14 17.58
C LYS A 218 18.32 7.65 18.94
N GLU A 219 19.11 8.46 19.62
CA GLU A 219 18.76 9.05 20.90
C GLU A 219 17.55 9.97 20.76
N LYS A 220 17.53 10.84 19.75
CA LYS A 220 16.39 11.71 19.45
C LYS A 220 15.13 10.89 19.17
N LYS A 221 15.24 9.80 18.42
CA LYS A 221 14.11 8.90 18.17
C LYS A 221 13.64 8.20 19.44
N GLN A 222 14.56 7.71 20.28
CA GLN A 222 14.23 7.12 21.57
C GLN A 222 13.55 8.13 22.49
N ARG A 223 14.03 9.37 22.55
CA ARG A 223 13.41 10.46 23.32
C ARG A 223 12.01 10.80 22.81
N GLN A 224 11.81 10.85 21.49
CA GLN A 224 10.48 11.05 20.90
C GLN A 224 9.53 9.88 21.16
N ASP A 225 10.02 8.64 21.06
CA ASP A 225 9.22 7.46 21.33
C ASP A 225 8.89 7.33 22.82
N ALA A 226 9.82 7.67 23.71
CA ALA A 226 9.60 7.77 25.16
C ALA A 226 8.59 8.86 25.50
N ALA A 227 8.71 10.06 24.92
CA ALA A 227 7.73 11.14 25.10
C ALA A 227 6.33 10.72 24.60
N ARG A 228 6.25 10.00 23.47
CA ARG A 228 4.98 9.44 22.99
C ARG A 228 4.41 8.37 23.90
N GLN A 229 5.26 7.54 24.52
CA GLN A 229 4.83 6.52 25.47
C GLN A 229 4.34 7.16 26.77
N ALA A 230 5.04 8.17 27.29
CA ALA A 230 4.63 8.95 28.44
C ALA A 230 3.26 9.61 28.21
N ALA A 231 3.09 10.35 27.10
CA ALA A 231 1.81 10.97 26.76
C ALA A 231 0.67 9.94 26.57
N LEU A 232 0.99 8.74 26.08
CA LEU A 232 0.00 7.66 25.95
C LEU A 232 -0.35 7.03 27.29
N GLN A 233 0.60 7.00 28.22
CA GLN A 233 0.38 6.51 29.58
C GLN A 233 -0.47 7.51 30.37
N GLU A 234 -0.13 8.81 30.35
CA GLU A 234 -0.95 9.87 30.95
C GLU A 234 -2.39 9.84 30.43
N TYR A 235 -2.58 9.66 29.12
CA TYR A 235 -3.91 9.52 28.53
C TYR A 235 -4.67 8.28 29.06
N LYS A 236 -3.98 7.16 29.28
CA LYS A 236 -4.61 5.95 29.84
C LYS A 236 -4.97 6.13 31.30
N ASP A 237 -4.11 6.80 32.07
CA ASP A 237 -4.32 7.03 33.50
C ASP A 237 -5.50 8.00 33.68
N ALA A 238 -5.62 9.03 32.83
CA ALA A 238 -6.80 9.90 32.76
C ALA A 238 -8.08 9.15 32.35
N ASP A 239 -8.00 8.23 31.37
CA ASP A 239 -9.14 7.38 30.97
C ASP A 239 -9.56 6.43 32.11
N ALA A 240 -8.59 5.87 32.85
CA ALA A 240 -8.86 5.02 34.01
C ALA A 240 -9.50 5.81 35.16
N ALA A 241 -9.00 7.01 35.45
CA ALA A 241 -9.56 7.91 36.45
C ALA A 241 -11.01 8.31 36.10
N ALA A 242 -11.25 8.69 34.84
CA ALA A 242 -12.61 9.02 34.37
C ALA A 242 -13.58 7.82 34.46
N ARG A 243 -13.07 6.59 34.29
CA ARG A 243 -13.88 5.37 34.48
C ARG A 243 -14.18 5.07 35.94
N LEU A 244 -13.22 5.24 36.84
CA LEU A 244 -13.44 5.06 38.28
C LEU A 244 -14.45 6.08 38.81
N GLU A 245 -14.31 7.34 38.40
CA GLU A 245 -15.25 8.41 38.75
C GLU A 245 -16.68 8.13 38.23
N ALA A 246 -16.80 7.58 37.02
CA ALA A 246 -18.09 7.16 36.48
C ALA A 246 -18.69 5.96 37.25
N GLN A 247 -17.86 5.02 37.73
CA GLN A 247 -18.32 3.90 38.55
C GLN A 247 -18.76 4.37 39.94
N GLU A 248 -18.04 5.30 40.55
CA GLU A 248 -18.39 5.90 41.84
C GLU A 248 -19.73 6.65 41.75
N ALA A 249 -19.97 7.39 40.67
CA ALA A 249 -21.25 8.04 40.44
C ALA A 249 -22.42 7.04 40.30
N GLN A 250 -22.19 5.90 39.62
CA GLN A 250 -23.20 4.82 39.53
C GLN A 250 -23.47 4.16 40.89
N GLN A 251 -22.43 4.00 41.73
CA GLN A 251 -22.60 3.48 43.09
C GLN A 251 -23.38 4.47 43.97
N ALA A 252 -23.08 5.77 43.88
CA ALA A 252 -23.81 6.82 44.57
C ALA A 252 -25.30 6.84 44.21
N GLU A 253 -25.63 6.65 42.93
CA GLU A 253 -27.01 6.54 42.45
C GLU A 253 -27.73 5.32 43.05
N GLY A 254 -27.06 4.16 43.13
CA GLY A 254 -27.59 2.96 43.75
C GLY A 254 -27.81 3.08 45.27
N GLU A 255 -26.98 3.87 45.95
CA GLU A 255 -27.12 4.17 47.39
C GLU A 255 -28.14 5.29 47.68
N GLY A 256 -28.74 5.90 46.66
CA GLY A 256 -29.65 7.05 46.82
C GLY A 256 -28.94 8.35 47.23
N ARG A 257 -27.61 8.43 47.06
CA ARG A 257 -26.83 9.67 47.27
C ARG A 257 -26.99 10.59 46.05
N PRO A 258 -26.99 11.93 46.23
CA PRO A 258 -27.05 12.86 45.11
C PRO A 258 -25.85 12.66 44.18
N LEU A 259 -26.11 12.57 42.88
CA LEU A 259 -25.09 12.41 41.85
C LEU A 259 -24.12 13.60 41.86
N PRO A 260 -22.79 13.36 41.77
CA PRO A 260 -21.82 14.44 41.60
C PRO A 260 -22.12 15.22 40.31
N THR A 261 -22.25 16.55 40.41
CA THR A 261 -22.53 17.42 39.26
C THR A 261 -21.27 17.72 38.44
N TYR A 262 -20.08 17.48 39.01
CA TYR A 262 -18.79 17.80 38.40
C TYR A 262 -17.89 16.57 38.36
N PHE A 263 -17.31 16.31 37.17
CA PHE A 263 -16.45 15.15 36.89
C PHE A 263 -15.05 15.62 36.43
N PRO A 264 -14.17 16.05 37.35
CA PRO A 264 -12.84 16.56 37.02
C PRO A 264 -12.02 15.61 36.12
N ALA A 265 -12.09 14.29 36.30
CA ALA A 265 -11.29 13.38 35.50
C ALA A 265 -11.80 13.28 34.05
N LYS A 266 -13.12 13.35 33.85
CA LYS A 266 -13.73 13.42 32.51
C LYS A 266 -13.37 14.71 31.78
N GLU A 267 -13.33 15.85 32.47
CA GLU A 267 -12.87 17.11 31.90
C GLU A 267 -11.38 17.12 31.59
N ALA A 268 -10.55 16.52 32.45
CA ALA A 268 -9.13 16.36 32.16
C ALA A 268 -8.91 15.51 30.90
N LEU A 269 -9.64 14.39 30.76
CA LEU A 269 -9.57 13.52 29.59
C LEU A 269 -10.02 14.23 28.30
N SER A 270 -11.04 15.09 28.36
CA SER A 270 -11.52 15.84 27.19
C SER A 270 -10.53 16.92 26.71
N LYS A 271 -9.77 17.51 27.65
CA LYS A 271 -8.69 18.45 27.35
C LYS A 271 -7.45 17.78 26.73
N MET A 272 -7.25 16.47 26.99
CA MET A 272 -6.10 15.73 26.48
C MET A 272 -6.29 15.21 25.05
N VAL A 273 -5.39 15.58 24.14
CA VAL A 273 -5.38 15.03 22.77
C VAL A 273 -4.67 13.69 22.75
N LYS A 274 -5.41 12.61 22.45
CA LYS A 274 -4.83 11.27 22.28
C LYS A 274 -3.71 11.30 21.23
N PRO A 275 -2.47 10.89 21.56
CA PRO A 275 -1.37 10.89 20.59
C PRO A 275 -1.71 9.97 19.42
N LYS A 276 -1.89 10.56 18.22
CA LYS A 276 -2.22 9.82 17.00
C LYS A 276 -1.02 8.96 16.62
N LYS A 277 -1.23 7.64 16.53
CA LYS A 277 -0.23 6.72 15.97
C LYS A 277 -0.06 7.03 14.49
N LEU A 278 0.99 7.80 14.15
CA LEU A 278 1.36 8.05 12.76
C LEU A 278 1.61 6.70 12.06
N SER A 279 1.00 6.50 10.89
CA SER A 279 1.22 5.24 10.17
C SER A 279 2.68 5.16 9.73
N LYS A 280 3.24 3.94 9.61
CA LYS A 280 4.62 3.73 9.12
C LYS A 280 4.90 4.48 7.80
N LYS A 281 3.88 4.67 6.94
CA LYS A 281 3.99 5.43 5.69
C LYS A 281 4.06 6.95 5.91
N GLN A 282 3.40 7.48 6.94
CA GLN A 282 3.49 8.90 7.30
C GLN A 282 4.85 9.22 7.92
N LEU A 283 5.36 8.36 8.81
CA LEU A 283 6.72 8.47 9.34
C LEU A 283 7.75 8.43 8.21
N GLN A 284 7.64 7.47 7.29
CA GLN A 284 8.53 7.40 6.13
C GLN A 284 8.45 8.66 5.24
N ARG A 285 7.27 9.29 5.10
CA ARG A 285 7.13 10.55 4.36
C ARG A 285 7.77 11.74 5.09
N GLN A 286 7.76 11.74 6.41
CA GLN A 286 8.44 12.77 7.21
C GLN A 286 9.97 12.60 7.16
N GLU A 287 10.46 11.37 7.12
CA GLU A 287 11.88 11.05 6.92
C GLU A 287 12.37 11.36 5.50
N LEU A 288 11.48 11.29 4.50
CA LEU A 288 11.74 11.62 3.09
C LEU A 288 11.80 13.13 2.79
N LYS A 289 11.84 13.99 3.81
CA LYS A 289 12.18 15.40 3.59
C LYS A 289 13.58 15.46 2.97
N PRO A 290 13.80 16.32 1.95
CA PRO A 290 15.07 16.38 1.25
C PRO A 290 16.17 16.69 2.26
N ARG A 291 17.04 15.71 2.52
CA ARG A 291 18.27 15.95 3.28
C ARG A 291 19.16 16.85 2.42
N PRO A 292 19.90 17.81 3.00
CA PRO A 292 20.88 18.58 2.25
C PRO A 292 21.81 17.63 1.51
N ALA A 293 22.17 17.97 0.27
CA ALA A 293 23.07 17.12 -0.50
C ALA A 293 24.41 17.05 0.23
N PRO A 294 24.93 15.84 0.49
CA PRO A 294 26.26 15.71 1.08
C PRO A 294 27.33 16.29 0.14
N PRO A 295 28.48 16.73 0.67
CA PRO A 295 29.59 17.21 -0.16
C PRO A 295 30.02 16.12 -1.16
N LYS A 296 30.44 16.54 -2.35
CA LYS A 296 30.90 15.62 -3.41
C LYS A 296 32.26 15.05 -3.01
N PRO A 297 32.41 13.72 -2.88
CA PRO A 297 33.70 13.12 -2.59
C PRO A 297 34.63 13.23 -3.79
N THR A 298 35.93 13.21 -3.56
CA THR A 298 36.97 13.20 -4.60
C THR A 298 37.68 11.85 -4.57
N ILE A 299 38.01 11.28 -5.72
CA ILE A 299 38.87 10.09 -5.80
C ILE A 299 40.17 10.57 -6.45
N PRO A 300 41.32 10.51 -5.77
CA PRO A 300 42.59 10.92 -6.35
C PRO A 300 42.95 10.02 -7.54
N GLU A 301 43.57 10.61 -8.56
CA GLU A 301 44.03 9.90 -9.74
C GLU A 301 45.08 8.84 -9.34
N GLY A 302 44.93 7.61 -9.84
CA GLY A 302 45.80 6.48 -9.52
C GLY A 302 45.18 5.38 -8.66
N ILE A 303 43.99 5.60 -8.08
CA ILE A 303 43.26 4.56 -7.34
C ILE A 303 42.20 3.93 -8.25
N SER A 304 42.44 2.70 -8.70
CA SER A 304 41.50 1.95 -9.54
C SER A 304 40.35 1.38 -8.70
N LEU A 305 39.11 1.59 -9.16
CA LEU A 305 37.92 0.94 -8.62
C LEU A 305 37.93 -0.57 -8.99
N PRO A 306 37.36 -1.46 -8.18
CA PRO A 306 37.17 -2.86 -8.55
C PRO A 306 36.35 -3.00 -9.84
N ASP A 307 36.79 -3.86 -10.77
CA ASP A 307 36.21 -4.00 -12.12
C ASP A 307 34.70 -4.34 -12.14
N ASP A 308 34.21 -4.99 -11.09
CA ASP A 308 32.81 -5.39 -10.96
C ASP A 308 31.87 -4.26 -10.49
N GLU A 309 32.42 -3.13 -10.00
CA GLU A 309 31.64 -2.03 -9.46
C GLU A 309 31.54 -0.84 -10.43
N GLU A 310 30.30 -0.38 -10.68
CA GLU A 310 30.10 0.85 -11.45
C GLU A 310 30.71 2.06 -10.71
N ASN A 311 31.42 2.93 -11.43
CA ASN A 311 31.92 4.19 -10.89
C ASN A 311 30.75 5.14 -10.58
N LEU A 312 30.27 5.12 -9.34
CA LEU A 312 29.13 5.95 -8.92
C LEU A 312 29.49 7.44 -8.85
N LEU A 313 30.78 7.78 -8.76
CA LEU A 313 31.24 9.17 -8.76
C LEU A 313 31.09 9.81 -10.14
N ALA A 314 31.40 9.07 -11.21
CA ALA A 314 31.12 9.50 -12.59
C ALA A 314 29.60 9.71 -12.82
N LEU A 315 28.76 8.98 -12.08
CA LEU A 315 27.31 9.11 -12.12
C LEU A 315 26.77 10.20 -11.18
N TRP A 316 27.60 10.94 -10.44
CA TRP A 316 27.16 11.93 -9.47
C TRP A 316 26.37 13.08 -10.10
N ASP A 317 26.85 13.55 -11.25
CA ASP A 317 26.30 14.67 -12.03
C ASP A 317 25.41 14.19 -13.19
N ILE A 318 24.86 12.98 -13.08
CA ILE A 318 23.99 12.39 -14.09
C ILE A 318 22.71 13.22 -14.31
N THR A 319 22.35 13.37 -15.58
CA THR A 319 21.14 14.08 -16.01
C THR A 319 19.88 13.33 -15.59
N ASP A 320 18.76 14.05 -15.45
CA ASP A 320 17.46 13.45 -15.15
C ASP A 320 17.04 12.41 -16.22
N GLU A 321 17.47 12.58 -17.46
CA GLU A 321 17.18 11.68 -18.58
C GLU A 321 17.88 10.33 -18.45
N ASP A 322 19.16 10.34 -18.09
CA ASP A 322 19.90 9.10 -17.93
C ASP A 322 19.47 8.35 -16.66
N ILE A 323 19.06 9.07 -15.61
CA ILE A 323 18.37 8.45 -14.46
C ILE A 323 17.06 7.79 -14.92
N LYS A 324 16.26 8.45 -15.77
CA LYS A 324 15.03 7.85 -16.34
C LYS A 324 15.36 6.57 -17.13
N LYS A 325 16.37 6.59 -18.01
CA LYS A 325 16.83 5.41 -18.78
C LYS A 325 17.23 4.27 -17.85
N ARG A 326 18.02 4.55 -16.80
CA ARG A 326 18.44 3.58 -15.78
C ARG A 326 17.25 2.98 -15.03
N LEU A 327 16.27 3.80 -14.62
CA LEU A 327 15.04 3.33 -13.98
C LEU A 327 14.20 2.44 -14.92
N ILE A 328 14.16 2.74 -16.22
CA ILE A 328 13.49 1.91 -17.22
C ILE A 328 14.22 0.57 -17.37
N LYS A 329 15.55 0.56 -17.48
CA LYS A 329 16.38 -0.66 -17.56
C LYS A 329 16.14 -1.56 -16.34
N LYS A 330 16.19 -1.01 -15.12
CA LYS A 330 15.89 -1.73 -13.87
C LYS A 330 14.47 -2.32 -13.85
N LYS A 331 13.48 -1.59 -14.38
CA LYS A 331 12.11 -2.12 -14.52
C LYS A 331 12.03 -3.27 -15.51
N LYS A 332 12.72 -3.16 -16.66
CA LYS A 332 12.79 -4.22 -17.67
C LYS A 332 13.46 -5.48 -17.12
N GLU A 333 14.61 -5.35 -16.45
CA GLU A 333 15.31 -6.45 -15.77
C GLU A 333 14.44 -7.12 -14.70
N LYS A 334 13.76 -6.32 -13.86
CA LYS A 334 12.82 -6.86 -12.86
C LYS A 334 11.63 -7.58 -13.50
N ALA A 335 11.14 -7.08 -14.63
CA ALA A 335 10.07 -7.73 -15.38
C ALA A 335 10.55 -9.04 -16.03
N ALA A 336 11.76 -9.08 -16.59
CA ALA A 336 12.41 -10.28 -17.11
C ALA A 336 12.60 -11.33 -16.01
N GLY A 337 13.21 -10.95 -14.88
CA GLY A 337 13.40 -11.84 -13.73
C GLY A 337 12.07 -12.39 -13.18
N ARG A 338 10.98 -11.60 -13.20
CA ARG A 338 9.63 -12.11 -12.86
C ARG A 338 9.12 -13.13 -13.87
N LYS A 339 9.30 -12.89 -15.17
CA LYS A 339 8.91 -13.84 -16.22
C LYS A 339 9.69 -15.15 -16.04
N ASP A 340 10.97 -15.07 -15.74
CA ASP A 340 11.82 -16.25 -15.55
C ASP A 340 11.45 -17.01 -14.29
N GLN A 341 11.17 -16.33 -13.17
CA GLN A 341 10.59 -16.96 -11.97
C GLN A 341 9.26 -17.67 -12.25
N ILE A 342 8.40 -17.10 -13.11
CA ILE A 342 7.13 -17.74 -13.50
C ILE A 342 7.39 -18.98 -14.36
N LYS A 343 8.33 -18.91 -15.32
CA LYS A 343 8.75 -20.07 -16.12
C LYS A 343 9.28 -21.17 -15.20
N ILE A 344 10.23 -20.84 -14.33
CA ILE A 344 10.78 -21.70 -13.29
C ILE A 344 9.67 -22.41 -12.50
N LYS A 345 8.69 -21.67 -11.97
CA LYS A 345 7.57 -22.26 -11.21
C LYS A 345 6.69 -23.17 -12.04
N LYS A 346 6.43 -22.83 -13.31
CA LYS A 346 5.68 -23.71 -14.24
C LYS A 346 6.46 -24.98 -14.54
N ASN A 347 7.77 -24.88 -14.72
CA ASN A 347 8.68 -25.98 -15.01
C ASN A 347 8.75 -26.94 -13.82
N ALA A 348 8.92 -26.41 -12.61
CA ALA A 348 8.87 -27.18 -11.37
C ALA A 348 7.53 -27.91 -11.18
N LYS A 349 6.39 -27.28 -11.50
CA LYS A 349 5.07 -27.94 -11.46
C LYS A 349 4.96 -29.07 -12.47
N LYS A 350 5.49 -28.90 -13.68
CA LYS A 350 5.51 -29.97 -14.70
C LYS A 350 6.38 -31.14 -14.24
N LEU A 351 7.56 -30.85 -13.69
CA LEU A 351 8.46 -31.88 -13.14
C LEU A 351 7.80 -32.64 -11.99
N LYS A 352 7.10 -31.96 -11.07
CA LYS A 352 6.34 -32.62 -10.00
C LYS A 352 5.21 -33.51 -10.54
N LYS A 353 4.50 -33.09 -11.59
CA LYS A 353 3.48 -33.92 -12.23
C LYS A 353 4.09 -35.15 -12.91
N ALA A 354 5.20 -34.99 -13.63
CA ALA A 354 5.90 -36.09 -14.27
C ALA A 354 6.46 -37.09 -13.26
N LEU A 355 7.03 -36.61 -12.14
CA LEU A 355 7.45 -37.48 -11.04
C LEU A 355 6.30 -38.25 -10.42
N LYS A 356 5.10 -37.63 -10.31
CA LYS A 356 3.92 -38.33 -9.82
C LYS A 356 3.53 -39.48 -10.76
N VAL A 357 3.54 -39.24 -12.07
CA VAL A 357 3.24 -40.26 -13.08
C VAL A 357 4.27 -41.39 -13.05
N MET A 358 5.57 -41.08 -12.98
CA MET A 358 6.59 -42.14 -12.90
C MET A 358 6.53 -42.92 -11.59
N LYS A 359 6.15 -42.27 -10.49
CA LYS A 359 5.88 -42.96 -9.22
C LYS A 359 4.71 -43.93 -9.38
N GLU A 360 3.58 -43.47 -9.93
CA GLU A 360 2.42 -44.33 -10.20
C GLU A 360 2.78 -45.51 -11.13
N GLN A 361 3.65 -45.29 -12.12
CA GLN A 361 4.15 -46.37 -12.99
C GLN A 361 5.05 -47.37 -12.26
N ALA A 362 5.96 -46.90 -11.40
CA ALA A 362 6.82 -47.77 -10.60
C ALA A 362 6.02 -48.59 -9.59
N ASP A 363 5.04 -47.95 -8.91
CA ASP A 363 4.11 -48.58 -7.99
C ASP A 363 3.30 -49.69 -8.71
N ASN A 364 2.80 -49.41 -9.92
CA ASN A 364 2.07 -50.40 -10.74
C ASN A 364 2.97 -51.55 -11.25
N ALA A 365 4.27 -51.31 -11.44
CA ALA A 365 5.22 -52.33 -11.87
C ALA A 365 5.85 -53.13 -10.70
N GLY A 366 5.56 -52.74 -9.45
CA GLY A 366 6.19 -53.34 -8.27
C GLY A 366 7.68 -53.02 -8.12
N VAL A 367 8.18 -51.96 -8.77
CA VAL A 367 9.59 -51.55 -8.72
C VAL A 367 9.78 -50.41 -7.71
N ALA A 368 10.86 -50.44 -6.93
CA ALA A 368 11.18 -49.37 -5.98
C ALA A 368 11.42 -48.03 -6.71
N PHE A 369 10.68 -46.99 -6.34
CA PHE A 369 10.77 -45.67 -6.96
C PHE A 369 11.98 -44.87 -6.47
N ASP A 370 13.04 -44.79 -7.27
CA ASP A 370 14.14 -43.83 -7.05
C ASP A 370 13.82 -42.45 -7.63
N GLN A 371 13.60 -41.49 -6.73
CA GLN A 371 13.29 -40.11 -7.09
C GLN A 371 14.42 -39.40 -7.86
N ALA A 372 15.68 -39.73 -7.59
CA ALA A 372 16.81 -39.08 -8.25
C ALA A 372 16.96 -39.55 -9.70
N ALA A 373 16.92 -40.85 -9.93
CA ALA A 373 16.91 -41.45 -11.27
C ALA A 373 15.72 -40.95 -12.11
N ALA A 374 14.50 -40.97 -11.55
CA ALA A 374 13.31 -40.49 -12.26
C ALA A 374 13.40 -39.00 -12.62
N ARG A 375 13.99 -38.16 -11.76
CA ARG A 375 14.24 -36.73 -12.09
C ARG A 375 15.17 -36.58 -13.28
N LYS A 376 16.27 -37.34 -13.31
CA LYS A 376 17.24 -37.31 -14.40
C LYS A 376 16.59 -37.77 -15.71
N GLU A 377 15.87 -38.88 -15.70
CA GLU A 377 15.16 -39.41 -16.88
C GLU A 377 14.13 -38.42 -17.45
N ILE A 378 13.32 -37.79 -16.59
CA ILE A 378 12.34 -36.77 -17.00
C ILE A 378 13.05 -35.56 -17.64
N LEU A 379 14.18 -35.13 -17.10
CA LEU A 379 14.95 -34.01 -17.65
C LEU A 379 15.59 -34.36 -18.99
N ASP A 380 16.14 -35.56 -19.12
CA ASP A 380 16.74 -36.06 -20.35
C ASP A 380 15.69 -36.23 -21.46
N ALA A 381 14.54 -36.83 -21.14
CA ALA A 381 13.40 -36.93 -22.05
C ALA A 381 12.91 -35.54 -22.52
N GLN A 382 12.92 -34.55 -21.64
CA GLN A 382 12.62 -33.17 -22.01
C GLN A 382 13.69 -32.56 -22.92
N ALA A 383 14.98 -32.78 -22.63
CA ALA A 383 16.08 -32.29 -23.45
C ALA A 383 16.03 -32.88 -24.88
N ILE A 384 15.74 -34.18 -25.00
CA ILE A 384 15.55 -34.88 -26.28
C ILE A 384 14.39 -34.26 -27.06
N ASN A 385 13.25 -34.02 -26.39
CA ASN A 385 12.10 -33.37 -27.02
C ASN A 385 12.40 -31.94 -27.51
N VAL A 386 13.26 -31.20 -26.80
CA VAL A 386 13.71 -29.87 -27.22
C VAL A 386 14.63 -29.98 -28.45
N ARG A 387 15.56 -30.93 -28.49
CA ARG A 387 16.43 -31.19 -29.65
C ARG A 387 15.61 -31.57 -30.89
N LYS A 388 14.72 -32.58 -30.79
CA LYS A 388 13.81 -33.00 -31.86
C LYS A 388 12.97 -31.85 -32.45
N ARG A 389 12.58 -30.87 -31.63
CA ARG A 389 11.85 -29.68 -32.10
C ARG A 389 12.73 -28.64 -32.78
N LYS A 390 13.99 -28.50 -32.36
CA LYS A 390 14.96 -27.64 -33.06
C LYS A 390 15.25 -28.22 -34.44
N ASP A 391 15.42 -29.53 -34.55
CA ASP A 391 15.74 -30.21 -35.82
C ASP A 391 14.56 -30.13 -36.79
N LYS A 392 13.33 -30.36 -36.32
CA LYS A 392 12.11 -30.13 -37.14
C LYS A 392 11.97 -28.69 -37.63
N LYS A 393 12.37 -27.70 -36.83
CA LYS A 393 12.31 -26.29 -37.24
C LYS A 393 13.40 -25.95 -38.26
N LYS A 394 14.60 -26.54 -38.13
CA LYS A 394 15.67 -26.40 -39.14
C LYS A 394 15.23 -27.02 -40.46
N ASN A 395 14.73 -28.26 -40.46
CA ASN A 395 14.31 -28.94 -41.69
C ASN A 395 13.12 -28.22 -42.34
N LYS A 396 12.16 -27.69 -41.56
CA LYS A 396 11.05 -26.89 -42.11
C LYS A 396 11.50 -25.55 -42.71
N LYS A 397 12.61 -24.96 -42.27
CA LYS A 397 13.14 -23.72 -42.85
C LYS A 397 13.85 -23.95 -44.19
N VAL A 398 14.42 -25.14 -44.41
CA VAL A 398 15.11 -25.51 -45.66
C VAL A 398 14.13 -25.81 -46.81
N VAL A 399 12.88 -26.17 -46.50
CA VAL A 399 11.86 -26.51 -47.53
C VAL A 399 11.02 -25.29 -47.97
N ILE A 400 11.26 -24.09 -47.42
CA ILE A 400 10.49 -22.87 -47.71
C ILE A 400 11.43 -21.75 -48.20
N SER A 401 12.41 -22.09 -49.03
CA SER A 401 13.30 -21.11 -49.67
C SER A 401 13.14 -20.99 -51.20
N ASP A 402 12.22 -21.72 -51.83
CA ASP A 402 11.99 -21.66 -53.30
C ASP A 402 10.53 -21.35 -53.71
N ALA A 403 9.74 -20.71 -52.84
CA ALA A 403 8.39 -20.28 -53.20
C ALA A 403 8.18 -18.81 -52.80
N GLU A 404 8.52 -17.92 -53.72
CA GLU A 404 8.12 -16.53 -53.71
C GLU A 404 6.58 -16.46 -53.83
N SER A 405 5.90 -16.24 -52.71
CA SER A 405 4.46 -15.96 -52.73
C SER A 405 4.15 -14.92 -51.67
N ASN A 406 4.08 -13.67 -52.13
CA ASN A 406 3.61 -12.51 -51.39
C ASN A 406 2.11 -12.67 -51.15
N SER A 407 1.71 -13.16 -49.98
CA SER A 407 0.30 -13.18 -49.58
C SER A 407 0.18 -12.83 -48.10
N ASP A 408 0.15 -11.52 -47.82
CA ASP A 408 -0.17 -10.94 -46.52
C ASP A 408 -1.63 -11.24 -46.17
N SER A 409 -1.86 -12.21 -45.28
CA SER A 409 -3.18 -12.49 -44.73
C SER A 409 -3.11 -12.71 -43.22
N ASP A 410 -3.12 -11.60 -42.48
CA ASP A 410 -3.17 -11.55 -41.02
C ASP A 410 -4.57 -11.90 -40.51
N SER A 411 -4.83 -13.19 -40.29
CA SER A 411 -6.07 -13.67 -39.66
C SER A 411 -5.84 -14.07 -38.20
N SER A 412 -5.90 -13.08 -37.30
CA SER A 412 -5.83 -13.29 -35.84
C SER A 412 -7.17 -13.74 -35.25
N SER A 413 -7.46 -15.04 -35.35
CA SER A 413 -8.60 -15.68 -34.67
C SER A 413 -8.21 -16.17 -33.27
N GLY A 414 -8.55 -15.37 -32.26
CA GLY A 414 -8.50 -15.76 -30.85
C GLY A 414 -9.75 -16.53 -30.45
N SER A 415 -9.69 -17.87 -30.52
CA SER A 415 -10.79 -18.75 -30.12
C SER A 415 -10.39 -19.57 -28.90
N ASP A 416 -10.78 -19.09 -27.71
CA ASP A 416 -10.75 -19.85 -26.45
C ASP A 416 -11.99 -20.79 -26.43
N SER A 417 -11.83 -22.00 -26.96
CA SER A 417 -12.85 -23.06 -26.86
C SER A 417 -12.58 -23.97 -25.67
N ASP A 418 -13.27 -23.72 -24.55
CA ASP A 418 -13.46 -24.69 -23.46
C ASP A 418 -14.45 -25.77 -23.95
N SER A 419 -13.94 -26.94 -24.34
CA SER A 419 -14.75 -28.15 -24.53
C SER A 419 -14.66 -29.02 -23.28
N GLY A 420 -15.73 -29.01 -22.49
CA GLY A 420 -16.02 -30.07 -21.52
C GLY A 420 -16.61 -31.26 -22.26
N SER A 421 -15.86 -32.36 -22.31
CA SER A 421 -16.34 -33.66 -22.77
C SER A 421 -16.85 -34.45 -21.58
N ASP A 422 -18.17 -34.52 -21.48
CA ASP A 422 -18.92 -35.54 -20.74
C ASP A 422 -19.00 -36.77 -21.66
N MET A 423 -18.57 -37.93 -21.16
CA MET A 423 -18.58 -39.20 -21.89
C MET A 423 -19.70 -40.05 -21.30
N GLU A 424 -20.80 -40.15 -22.04
CA GLU A 424 -21.80 -41.19 -21.91
C GLU A 424 -21.63 -42.16 -23.09
N GLU A 425 -21.85 -43.43 -22.76
CA GLU A 425 -21.41 -44.64 -23.41
C GLU A 425 -22.38 -45.06 -24.51
N ALA A 426 -21.91 -45.19 -25.76
CA ALA A 426 -22.66 -45.89 -26.81
C ALA A 426 -21.70 -46.51 -27.85
N LYS A 427 -21.73 -47.85 -27.94
CA LYS A 427 -21.08 -48.67 -28.96
C LYS A 427 -21.62 -48.32 -30.35
N VAL A 428 -20.77 -47.80 -31.25
CA VAL A 428 -20.97 -47.83 -32.70
C VAL A 428 -19.61 -48.04 -33.38
N GLU A 429 -19.61 -48.88 -34.42
CA GLU A 429 -18.52 -49.41 -35.24
C GLU A 429 -17.60 -48.36 -35.91
N PRO A 430 -16.38 -48.75 -36.34
CA PRO A 430 -15.33 -47.81 -36.73
C PRO A 430 -15.50 -47.31 -38.17
N ILE A 431 -15.95 -46.07 -38.32
CA ILE A 431 -15.81 -45.31 -39.57
C ILE A 431 -14.51 -44.49 -39.49
N GLU A 432 -13.59 -44.76 -40.42
CA GLU A 432 -12.36 -44.00 -40.67
C GLU A 432 -12.67 -42.50 -40.84
N ARG A 433 -12.40 -41.72 -39.79
CA ARG A 433 -12.44 -40.26 -39.87
C ARG A 433 -11.04 -39.72 -40.13
N GLN A 434 -10.89 -39.16 -41.33
CA GLN A 434 -9.74 -38.38 -41.75
C GLN A 434 -9.38 -37.31 -40.70
N GLY A 435 -8.08 -37.26 -40.39
CA GLY A 435 -7.52 -36.53 -39.25
C GLY A 435 -7.74 -35.02 -39.32
N MET A 436 -8.63 -34.52 -38.46
CA MET A 436 -8.57 -33.12 -38.05
C MET A 436 -7.25 -32.89 -37.33
N ASN A 437 -6.34 -32.19 -38.01
CA ASN A 437 -5.07 -31.71 -37.49
C ASN A 437 -5.28 -30.84 -36.24
N ARG A 438 -5.39 -31.48 -35.07
CA ARG A 438 -5.30 -30.82 -33.77
C ARG A 438 -3.94 -30.15 -33.72
N LYS A 439 -3.91 -28.82 -33.89
CA LYS A 439 -2.72 -27.97 -33.79
C LYS A 439 -1.99 -28.34 -32.50
N ARG A 440 -0.94 -29.17 -32.62
CA ARG A 440 -0.09 -29.59 -31.50
C ARG A 440 0.44 -28.33 -30.84
N THR A 441 -0.11 -27.99 -29.68
CA THR A 441 0.35 -26.84 -28.90
C THR A 441 1.82 -27.05 -28.60
N THR A 442 2.65 -26.18 -29.13
CA THR A 442 4.10 -26.17 -28.98
C THR A 442 4.41 -26.04 -27.49
N SER A 443 4.68 -27.16 -26.83
CA SER A 443 5.03 -27.18 -25.41
C SER A 443 6.25 -26.27 -25.20
N PRO A 444 6.22 -25.29 -24.30
CA PRO A 444 7.31 -24.35 -24.16
C PRO A 444 8.59 -25.08 -23.72
N LYS A 445 9.71 -24.74 -24.36
CA LYS A 445 11.05 -25.28 -24.11
C LYS A 445 11.41 -25.08 -22.63
N LEU A 446 11.91 -26.14 -22.00
CA LEU A 446 12.40 -26.13 -20.63
C LEU A 446 13.93 -26.09 -20.71
N GLU A 447 14.54 -25.02 -20.22
CA GLU A 447 16.00 -24.91 -20.11
C GLU A 447 16.44 -25.56 -18.80
N VAL A 448 17.33 -26.55 -18.89
CA VAL A 448 17.82 -27.35 -17.74
C VAL A 448 18.51 -26.47 -16.70
N THR A 449 19.28 -25.48 -17.15
CA THR A 449 19.96 -24.47 -16.30
C THR A 449 18.99 -23.64 -15.47
N LEU A 450 17.77 -23.38 -15.96
CA LEU A 450 16.74 -22.67 -15.19
C LEU A 450 16.14 -23.54 -14.07
N ILE A 451 16.22 -24.87 -14.17
CA ILE A 451 15.63 -25.80 -13.20
C ILE A 451 16.57 -26.00 -12.01
N GLU A 452 17.88 -26.09 -12.22
CA GLU A 452 18.85 -26.10 -11.12
C GLU A 452 18.83 -24.77 -10.36
N ARG A 453 18.82 -23.64 -11.08
CA ARG A 453 18.63 -22.31 -10.50
C ARG A 453 17.27 -22.11 -9.83
N ALA A 454 16.29 -22.96 -10.10
CA ALA A 454 15.01 -22.99 -9.40
C ALA A 454 15.03 -23.76 -8.08
N ALA A 455 15.88 -24.77 -7.98
CA ALA A 455 16.03 -25.58 -6.78
C ALA A 455 16.75 -24.79 -5.66
N GLU A 456 17.70 -23.92 -6.02
CA GLU A 456 18.39 -23.03 -5.08
C GLU A 456 17.48 -22.13 -4.23
N PRO A 457 16.55 -21.33 -4.79
CA PRO A 457 15.67 -20.49 -3.98
C PRO A 457 14.68 -21.31 -3.15
N GLU A 458 14.32 -22.54 -3.57
CA GLU A 458 13.50 -23.44 -2.74
C GLU A 458 14.32 -23.98 -1.57
N ARG A 459 15.57 -24.39 -1.78
CA ARG A 459 16.50 -24.80 -0.71
C ARG A 459 16.78 -23.64 0.25
N ALA A 460 17.09 -22.45 -0.27
CA ALA A 460 17.29 -21.26 0.53
C ALA A 460 16.04 -20.85 1.30
N SER A 461 14.84 -21.00 0.73
CA SER A 461 13.59 -20.74 1.46
C SER A 461 13.33 -21.77 2.55
N LYS A 462 13.68 -23.04 2.35
CA LYS A 462 13.55 -24.10 3.37
C LYS A 462 14.54 -23.87 4.50
N ALA A 463 15.81 -23.66 4.18
CA ALA A 463 16.85 -23.31 5.14
C ALA A 463 16.48 -22.05 5.94
N ASN A 464 15.97 -20.99 5.28
CA ASN A 464 15.51 -19.79 5.99
C ASN A 464 14.29 -20.05 6.89
N ASN A 465 13.38 -20.95 6.50
CA ASN A 465 12.24 -21.31 7.34
C ASN A 465 12.66 -22.18 8.53
N GLU A 466 13.64 -23.05 8.35
CA GLU A 466 14.26 -23.87 9.41
C GLU A 466 15.00 -22.97 10.40
N VAL A 467 15.89 -22.09 9.93
CA VAL A 467 16.57 -21.10 10.77
C VAL A 467 15.56 -20.18 11.49
N ALA A 468 14.48 -19.76 10.82
CA ALA A 468 13.44 -18.96 11.46
C ALA A 468 12.63 -19.74 12.49
N ARG A 469 12.49 -21.06 12.33
CA ARG A 469 11.84 -21.95 13.29
C ARG A 469 12.75 -22.18 14.49
N GLU A 470 14.01 -22.53 14.27
CA GLU A 470 15.03 -22.65 15.32
C GLU A 470 15.14 -21.36 16.14
N ARG A 471 15.16 -20.20 15.47
CA ARG A 471 15.17 -18.90 16.18
C ARG A 471 13.93 -18.68 17.05
N ARG A 472 12.75 -19.16 16.63
CA ARG A 472 11.52 -19.06 17.44
C ARG A 472 11.51 -20.04 18.60
N GLU A 473 12.19 -21.18 18.47
CA GLU A 473 12.36 -22.15 19.54
C GLU A 473 13.41 -21.66 20.56
N GLN A 474 14.47 -20.98 20.09
CA GLN A 474 15.50 -20.39 20.95
C GLN A 474 15.07 -19.06 21.64
N GLU A 475 14.18 -18.26 21.04
CA GLU A 475 13.73 -16.99 21.65
C GLU A 475 13.08 -17.14 23.04
N PRO A 476 12.18 -18.11 23.31
CA PRO A 476 11.64 -18.32 24.65
C PRO A 476 12.68 -18.88 25.63
N GLU A 477 13.62 -19.72 25.18
CA GLU A 477 14.72 -20.21 26.04
C GLU A 477 15.67 -19.08 26.42
N GLN A 478 16.02 -18.21 25.46
CA GLN A 478 16.81 -17.01 25.73
C GLN A 478 16.09 -16.03 26.65
N LYS A 479 14.76 -15.89 26.53
CA LYS A 479 13.97 -15.05 27.45
C LYS A 479 13.97 -15.63 28.87
N LYS A 480 13.79 -16.95 29.03
CA LYS A 480 13.87 -17.61 30.34
C LYS A 480 15.28 -17.52 30.96
N ALA A 481 16.32 -17.65 30.15
CA ALA A 481 17.71 -17.50 30.60
C ALA A 481 18.07 -16.04 30.96
N GLU A 482 17.45 -15.06 30.31
CA GLU A 482 17.66 -13.63 30.60
C GLU A 482 16.86 -13.20 31.84
N GLU A 483 15.64 -13.73 32.02
CA GLU A 483 14.78 -13.49 33.19
C GLU A 483 15.39 -14.09 34.47
N SER A 484 15.89 -15.33 34.41
CA SER A 484 16.63 -15.95 35.52
C SER A 484 17.89 -15.18 35.93
N LYS A 485 18.65 -14.65 34.96
CA LYS A 485 19.82 -13.79 35.25
C LYS A 485 19.43 -12.45 35.88
N THR A 486 18.29 -11.87 35.49
CA THR A 486 17.81 -10.62 36.11
C THR A 486 17.30 -10.83 37.52
N ASP A 487 16.73 -12.00 37.83
CA ASP A 487 16.26 -12.33 39.18
C ASP A 487 17.42 -12.66 40.12
N GLU A 488 18.45 -13.36 39.65
CA GLU A 488 19.70 -13.55 40.42
C GLU A 488 20.43 -12.23 40.69
N GLY A 489 20.45 -11.32 39.72
CA GLY A 489 21.01 -9.97 39.89
C GLY A 489 20.28 -9.14 40.94
N LYS A 490 18.95 -9.22 41.00
CA LYS A 490 18.12 -8.56 42.02
C LYS A 490 18.32 -9.17 43.40
N GLN A 491 18.44 -10.51 43.50
CA GLN A 491 18.70 -11.19 44.77
C GLN A 491 20.10 -10.84 45.32
N LEU A 492 21.13 -10.75 44.46
CA LEU A 492 22.47 -10.34 44.86
C LEU A 492 22.54 -8.85 45.25
N ALA A 493 21.76 -7.98 44.61
CA ALA A 493 21.68 -6.56 44.97
C ALA A 493 20.99 -6.37 46.34
N ALA A 494 19.89 -7.08 46.60
CA ALA A 494 19.20 -7.08 47.88
C ALA A 494 20.09 -7.64 49.00
N ALA A 495 20.85 -8.72 48.76
CA ALA A 495 21.80 -9.26 49.72
C ALA A 495 22.95 -8.29 50.04
N LYS A 496 23.43 -7.52 49.06
CA LYS A 496 24.44 -6.47 49.27
C LYS A 496 23.91 -5.29 50.08
N GLN A 497 22.64 -4.91 49.91
CA GLN A 497 22.01 -3.86 50.72
C GLN A 497 21.78 -4.32 52.17
N ALA A 498 21.28 -5.53 52.39
CA ALA A 498 21.12 -6.10 53.73
C ALA A 498 22.44 -6.23 54.51
N ASN A 499 23.55 -6.57 53.83
CA ASN A 499 24.87 -6.62 54.46
C ASN A 499 25.46 -5.24 54.76
N LYS A 500 25.13 -4.21 53.97
CA LYS A 500 25.51 -2.82 54.27
C LYS A 500 24.74 -2.28 55.47
N GLU A 501 23.46 -2.60 55.60
CA GLU A 501 22.64 -2.21 56.77
C GLU A 501 23.12 -2.91 58.05
N LYS A 502 23.46 -4.21 58.00
CA LYS A 502 24.06 -4.93 59.15
C LYS A 502 25.43 -4.38 59.55
N LYS A 503 26.24 -3.87 58.61
CA LYS A 503 27.50 -3.18 58.93
C LYS A 503 27.27 -1.77 59.48
N GLY A 504 26.24 -1.07 59.01
CA GLY A 504 25.82 0.23 59.53
C GLY A 504 25.34 0.16 60.98
N SER A 505 24.48 -0.81 61.30
CA SER A 505 23.97 -1.00 62.66
C SER A 505 25.05 -1.45 63.65
N ARG A 506 26.01 -2.28 63.23
CA ARG A 506 27.19 -2.64 64.06
C ARG A 506 28.11 -1.45 64.33
N ARG A 507 28.28 -0.52 63.36
CA ARG A 507 29.07 0.70 63.57
C ARG A 507 28.35 1.70 64.47
N ALA A 508 27.03 1.84 64.32
CA ALA A 508 26.22 2.68 65.22
C ALA A 508 26.22 2.15 66.66
N ALA A 509 26.13 0.83 66.86
CA ALA A 509 26.24 0.21 68.18
C ALA A 509 27.65 0.38 68.79
N LYS A 510 28.70 0.35 67.97
CA LYS A 510 30.08 0.58 68.44
C LYS A 510 30.33 2.04 68.83
N LEU A 511 29.80 2.99 68.04
CA LEU A 511 29.88 4.43 68.35
C LEU A 511 29.02 4.84 69.55
N ALA A 512 27.92 4.14 69.83
CA ALA A 512 27.12 4.35 71.03
C ALA A 512 27.80 3.80 72.31
N ALA A 513 28.63 2.76 72.20
CA ALA A 513 29.43 2.25 73.32
C ALA A 513 30.65 3.15 73.62
N GLU A 514 31.23 3.77 72.60
CA GLU A 514 32.44 4.62 72.71
C GLU A 514 32.15 6.05 73.23
N ALA A 515 30.88 6.44 73.36
CA ALA A 515 30.47 7.75 73.89
C ALA A 515 30.35 7.81 75.43
N SER A 516 30.78 6.77 76.16
CA SER A 516 30.67 6.72 77.64
C SER A 516 31.99 6.85 78.41
N GLU A 517 33.13 7.04 77.75
CA GLU A 517 34.42 7.21 78.45
C GLU A 517 35.07 8.59 78.21
N LYS A 518 35.43 9.24 79.32
CA LYS A 518 35.92 10.61 79.43
C LYS A 518 37.30 10.81 78.76
N PRO A 519 37.61 12.02 78.23
CA PRO A 519 38.84 12.25 77.47
C PRO A 519 40.01 12.66 78.38
N THR A 520 41.18 12.11 78.13
CA THR A 520 42.46 12.69 78.58
C THR A 520 43.42 12.88 77.39
N LYS A 521 43.64 14.16 77.06
CA LYS A 521 44.91 14.79 76.66
C LYS A 521 45.97 13.90 75.96
N ARG A 522 46.28 14.20 74.68
CA ARG A 522 47.53 14.86 74.19
C ARG A 522 47.94 14.51 72.75
N LYS A 523 48.42 15.56 72.08
CA LYS A 523 49.58 15.69 71.15
C LYS A 523 49.56 14.99 69.76
N ARG A 524 49.66 15.86 68.74
CA ARG A 524 50.41 15.73 67.45
C ARG A 524 51.85 15.18 67.68
N PRO A 525 52.68 14.76 66.69
CA PRO A 525 52.71 15.18 65.27
C PRO A 525 53.12 14.08 64.24
N ASP A 526 52.98 14.31 62.93
CA ASP A 526 54.02 14.55 61.88
C ASP A 526 54.59 13.28 61.21
N ASP A 527 55.03 13.47 59.96
CA ASP A 527 55.89 12.64 59.11
C ASP A 527 55.29 11.34 58.52
N ASP A 528 55.57 10.93 57.29
CA ASP A 528 56.42 11.41 56.20
C ASP A 528 56.09 10.56 54.96
N GLU A 529 56.58 11.00 53.79
CA GLU A 529 57.14 10.22 52.65
C GLU A 529 56.53 8.86 52.21
N GLU A 530 56.61 8.36 50.98
CA GLU A 530 57.28 8.70 49.72
C GLU A 530 56.65 7.80 48.63
N ARG A 531 56.65 8.31 47.40
CA ARG A 531 57.03 7.66 46.14
C ARG A 531 56.66 6.20 45.77
N ASN A 532 56.27 6.13 44.49
CA ASN A 532 56.65 5.19 43.41
C ASN A 532 55.58 4.23 42.86
N SER A 533 55.28 4.46 41.57
CA SER A 533 54.81 3.46 40.60
C SER A 533 56.01 3.04 39.71
N PRO A 534 55.90 2.19 38.68
CA PRO A 534 54.97 1.08 38.38
C PRO A 534 55.72 -0.19 37.88
N GLN A 535 54.98 -1.28 37.59
CA GLN A 535 55.15 -2.24 36.44
C GLN A 535 55.02 -3.76 36.77
N ASN A 536 54.12 -4.38 36.00
CA ASN A 536 54.17 -5.70 35.33
C ASN A 536 54.17 -7.04 36.12
N LYS A 537 53.12 -7.87 35.87
CA LYS A 537 53.18 -9.11 35.04
C LYS A 537 51.86 -9.93 35.08
N LYS A 538 51.37 -10.29 33.88
CA LYS A 538 50.73 -11.56 33.36
C LYS A 538 49.87 -12.43 34.33
N ALA A 539 48.73 -13.04 33.98
CA ALA A 539 48.36 -13.73 32.74
C ALA A 539 46.86 -14.20 32.70
N LYS A 540 46.39 -14.49 31.47
CA LYS A 540 45.38 -15.48 31.02
C LYS A 540 43.85 -15.18 31.10
N THR A 541 43.27 -15.11 29.89
CA THR A 541 41.86 -15.10 29.44
C THR A 541 41.23 -16.52 29.51
N PRO A 542 39.95 -16.80 29.10
CA PRO A 542 38.93 -15.95 28.45
C PRO A 542 37.47 -16.09 28.98
N VAL A 543 36.63 -15.05 28.79
CA VAL A 543 35.17 -15.21 28.72
C VAL A 543 34.62 -14.41 27.53
N VAL A 544 33.98 -15.15 26.63
CA VAL A 544 33.29 -14.68 25.42
C VAL A 544 32.00 -13.97 25.81
N ALA A 545 31.83 -12.71 25.40
CA ALA A 545 30.57 -11.98 25.48
C ALA A 545 30.06 -11.68 24.06
N GLU A 546 29.03 -12.42 23.66
CA GLU A 546 28.39 -12.35 22.35
C GLU A 546 27.31 -11.25 22.34
N VAL A 547 27.47 -10.28 21.43
CA VAL A 547 26.61 -9.09 21.29
C VAL A 547 25.43 -9.40 20.36
N LYS A 548 24.21 -9.46 20.93
CA LYS A 548 22.93 -9.57 20.18
C LYS A 548 22.68 -8.37 19.26
N LYS A 549 22.73 -8.56 17.92
CA LYS A 549 22.20 -7.62 16.91
C LYS A 549 20.75 -7.96 16.56
N LYS A 550 19.78 -7.11 16.93
CA LYS A 550 18.38 -7.17 16.46
C LYS A 550 18.26 -6.56 15.06
N SER A 551 18.05 -7.39 14.03
CA SER A 551 17.69 -6.95 12.68
C SER A 551 16.20 -7.21 12.40
N ASP A 552 15.42 -6.15 12.22
CA ASP A 552 14.03 -6.17 11.79
C ASP A 552 13.92 -6.51 10.29
N SER A 553 13.64 -7.77 9.95
CA SER A 553 13.33 -8.19 8.57
C SER A 553 11.86 -7.92 8.23
N LYS A 554 11.67 -6.88 7.42
CA LYS A 554 10.41 -6.33 6.90
C LYS A 554 9.73 -7.30 5.93
N LYS A 555 8.61 -7.91 6.33
CA LYS A 555 7.68 -8.64 5.43
C LYS A 555 7.06 -7.67 4.40
N LEU A 556 7.42 -7.84 3.13
CA LEU A 556 6.74 -7.24 1.99
C LEU A 556 5.46 -8.03 1.69
N ASN A 557 4.31 -7.49 2.08
CA ASN A 557 3.02 -8.00 1.65
C ASN A 557 2.50 -7.27 0.40
N HIS A 558 1.86 -8.11 -0.39
CA HIS A 558 1.55 -8.03 -1.80
C HIS A 558 0.14 -7.47 -1.97
N GLU A 559 0.00 -6.31 -2.60
CA GLU A 559 -1.28 -5.91 -3.21
C GLU A 559 -1.06 -5.41 -4.63
N GLY A 560 -1.75 -6.06 -5.55
CA GLY A 560 -1.66 -5.81 -6.97
C GLY A 560 -2.36 -4.51 -7.36
N ARG A 561 -1.69 -3.75 -8.22
CA ARG A 561 -2.37 -2.83 -9.15
C ARG A 561 -1.79 -3.03 -10.53
N ARG A 562 -2.62 -3.61 -11.41
CA ARG A 562 -2.50 -3.48 -12.86
C ARG A 562 -2.58 -1.98 -13.17
N ALA A 563 -1.49 -1.42 -13.68
CA ALA A 563 -1.50 -0.19 -14.44
C ALA A 563 -0.86 -0.53 -15.79
N LYS A 564 -1.70 -0.62 -16.82
CA LYS A 564 -1.30 -0.45 -18.22
C LYS A 564 -0.87 1.01 -18.34
N LEU A 565 0.38 1.25 -18.71
CA LEU A 565 0.84 2.55 -19.19
C LEU A 565 1.76 2.28 -20.38
N GLU A 566 1.21 2.67 -21.51
CA GLU A 566 1.74 2.90 -22.85
C GLU A 566 2.84 3.96 -22.75
N VAL A 567 3.97 3.72 -23.43
CA VAL A 567 5.07 4.69 -23.54
C VAL A 567 5.36 4.80 -25.02
N GLN A 568 4.91 5.92 -25.60
CA GLN A 568 5.32 6.43 -26.90
C GLN A 568 6.82 6.77 -26.86
N ASN A 569 7.52 6.42 -27.94
CA ASN A 569 8.93 6.71 -28.19
C ASN A 569 8.99 7.70 -29.35
N GLU A 570 9.61 8.86 -29.16
CA GLU A 570 10.03 9.74 -30.26
C GLU A 570 11.55 10.02 -30.18
N GLY A 571 12.23 9.82 -31.32
CA GLY A 571 13.49 10.39 -31.84
C GLY A 571 14.79 10.25 -31.04
N LEU A 572 15.99 10.19 -31.62
CA LEU A 572 16.48 10.21 -33.02
C LEU A 572 17.94 9.73 -33.02
N GLN A 573 18.35 8.88 -33.99
CA GLN A 573 19.45 9.14 -34.94
C GLN A 573 19.70 7.93 -35.86
N GLU A 574 20.04 8.27 -37.11
CA GLU A 574 20.07 7.46 -38.34
C GLU A 574 21.11 6.33 -38.36
N ARG A 575 20.75 5.24 -39.04
CA ARG A 575 21.55 4.58 -40.09
C ARG A 575 20.73 3.50 -40.81
N ASP A 576 20.93 3.45 -42.12
CA ASP A 576 20.15 2.75 -43.12
C ASP A 576 20.08 1.23 -42.96
N SER A 577 18.87 0.65 -43.08
CA SER A 577 18.56 -0.52 -43.92
C SER A 577 17.15 -1.10 -43.68
N LYS A 578 16.43 -1.27 -44.80
CA LYS A 578 15.29 -2.17 -45.05
C LYS A 578 14.02 -2.04 -44.16
N LYS A 579 13.05 -1.29 -44.71
CA LYS A 579 11.67 -1.13 -44.22
C LYS A 579 10.94 -2.47 -44.11
N GLN A 580 10.53 -2.81 -42.88
CA GLN A 580 9.47 -3.77 -42.60
C GLN A 580 8.47 -3.04 -41.69
N GLU A 581 7.33 -2.63 -42.25
CA GLU A 581 6.27 -1.93 -41.52
C GLU A 581 5.62 -2.87 -40.50
N SER A 582 5.79 -2.57 -39.21
CA SER A 582 5.11 -3.30 -38.14
C SER A 582 3.66 -2.82 -38.04
N SER A 583 2.71 -3.72 -38.29
CA SER A 583 1.25 -3.53 -38.30
C SER A 583 0.58 -3.25 -36.93
N ASP A 584 1.35 -2.85 -35.91
CA ASP A 584 0.88 -2.73 -34.50
C ASP A 584 0.53 -1.29 -34.07
N THR A 585 0.53 -0.31 -34.99
CA THR A 585 0.14 1.09 -34.74
C THR A 585 -1.21 1.50 -35.36
N ARG A 586 -1.90 0.58 -36.04
CA ARG A 586 -3.21 0.85 -36.68
C ARG A 586 -4.32 1.34 -35.74
N PRO A 587 -4.52 0.83 -34.50
CA PRO A 587 -5.64 1.32 -33.69
C PRO A 587 -5.43 2.74 -33.18
N ASP A 588 -4.18 3.20 -33.02
CA ASP A 588 -3.89 4.56 -32.54
C ASP A 588 -4.02 5.60 -33.66
N ARG A 589 -3.80 5.20 -34.92
CA ARG A 589 -4.04 6.06 -36.10
C ARG A 589 -5.54 6.28 -36.32
N ASP A 590 -6.36 5.25 -36.18
CA ASP A 590 -7.83 5.37 -36.27
C ASP A 590 -8.41 6.19 -35.11
N ILE A 591 -7.79 6.14 -33.92
CA ILE A 591 -8.18 6.98 -32.78
C ILE A 591 -7.77 8.43 -33.01
N ALA A 592 -6.55 8.69 -33.50
CA ALA A 592 -6.08 10.04 -33.81
C ALA A 592 -6.88 10.67 -34.96
N GLU A 593 -7.25 9.90 -35.99
CA GLU A 593 -8.04 10.35 -37.14
C GLU A 593 -9.52 10.61 -36.75
N ARG A 594 -10.06 9.83 -35.80
CA ARG A 594 -11.39 10.08 -35.23
C ARG A 594 -11.40 11.27 -34.28
N GLU A 595 -10.33 11.50 -33.53
CA GLU A 595 -10.15 12.69 -32.69
C GLU A 595 -9.93 13.95 -33.54
N SER A 596 -9.21 13.88 -34.66
CA SER A 596 -9.07 15.01 -35.59
C SER A 596 -10.35 15.30 -36.37
N ARG A 597 -11.15 14.27 -36.71
CA ARG A 597 -12.50 14.48 -37.28
C ARG A 597 -13.46 15.14 -36.30
N ILE A 598 -13.47 14.71 -35.05
CA ILE A 598 -14.29 15.35 -34.01
C ILE A 598 -13.76 16.76 -33.72
N ALA A 599 -12.44 16.98 -33.74
CA ALA A 599 -11.86 18.32 -33.55
C ALA A 599 -12.22 19.28 -34.70
N ALA A 600 -12.17 18.81 -35.95
CA ALA A 600 -12.57 19.58 -37.13
C ALA A 600 -14.09 19.82 -37.20
N GLU A 601 -14.92 18.85 -36.82
CA GLU A 601 -16.38 19.05 -36.67
C GLU A 601 -16.71 19.99 -35.50
N THR A 602 -15.84 20.10 -34.49
CA THR A 602 -16.04 21.04 -33.37
C THR A 602 -15.46 22.43 -33.62
N SER A 603 -14.64 22.66 -34.65
CA SER A 603 -14.07 24.00 -34.93
C SER A 603 -15.02 24.91 -35.73
N ASP A 604 -15.98 24.34 -36.45
CA ASP A 604 -16.96 25.12 -37.24
C ASP A 604 -18.28 25.37 -36.50
N HIS A 605 -18.38 24.98 -35.22
CA HIS A 605 -19.54 25.28 -34.36
C HIS A 605 -19.13 25.74 -32.95
N VAL A 606 -18.18 26.68 -32.84
CA VAL A 606 -17.84 27.36 -31.58
C VAL A 606 -18.43 28.77 -31.56
N GLU A 607 -19.75 28.87 -31.61
CA GLU A 607 -20.46 29.99 -30.99
C GLU A 607 -20.93 29.57 -29.59
N LYS A 608 -20.23 30.11 -28.58
CA LYS A 608 -20.69 30.39 -27.22
C LYS A 608 -21.90 29.59 -26.71
N HIS A 609 -21.70 28.33 -26.30
CA HIS A 609 -22.54 27.72 -25.26
C HIS A 609 -22.16 28.32 -23.88
N ILE A 610 -22.50 29.60 -23.70
CA ILE A 610 -22.59 30.24 -22.39
C ILE A 610 -23.84 29.66 -21.73
N HIS A 611 -23.64 28.92 -20.63
CA HIS A 611 -24.66 28.57 -19.64
C HIS A 611 -26.11 28.42 -20.16
N GLY A 612 -26.38 27.31 -20.85
CA GLY A 612 -27.74 26.79 -21.03
C GLY A 612 -28.34 26.25 -19.73
N ALA A 613 -28.27 27.03 -18.65
CA ALA A 613 -29.29 26.96 -17.62
C ALA A 613 -30.44 27.79 -18.17
N GLU A 614 -31.31 27.14 -18.96
CA GLU A 614 -32.67 27.64 -19.15
C GLU A 614 -33.15 28.11 -17.78
N GLN A 615 -33.35 29.43 -17.62
CA GLN A 615 -33.91 29.97 -16.40
C GLN A 615 -35.32 29.40 -16.30
N TRP A 616 -35.46 28.33 -15.52
CA TRP A 616 -36.73 27.71 -15.21
C TRP A 616 -37.61 28.80 -14.60
N ASN A 617 -38.51 29.37 -15.39
CA ASN A 617 -39.29 30.52 -14.99
C ASN A 617 -40.41 30.02 -14.06
N PRO A 618 -40.26 30.14 -12.71
CA PRO A 618 -41.16 29.49 -11.76
C PRO A 618 -42.58 30.08 -11.82
N ASP A 619 -42.71 31.26 -12.43
CA ASP A 619 -43.99 31.94 -12.60
C ASP A 619 -44.86 31.33 -13.69
N LYS A 620 -44.26 30.61 -14.66
CA LYS A 620 -45.00 29.85 -15.69
C LYS A 620 -45.51 28.49 -15.21
N LEU A 621 -45.13 28.02 -14.01
CA LEU A 621 -45.77 26.85 -13.42
C LEU A 621 -47.19 27.22 -12.95
N THR A 622 -48.20 26.69 -13.62
CA THR A 622 -49.59 26.77 -13.16
C THR A 622 -49.77 25.93 -11.90
N GLY A 623 -50.11 26.57 -10.78
CA GLY A 623 -50.36 25.94 -9.49
C GLY A 623 -50.16 26.87 -8.30
N ASP A 624 -50.77 26.52 -7.16
CA ASP A 624 -50.77 27.29 -5.92
C ASP A 624 -49.36 27.65 -5.43
N ALA A 625 -49.24 28.78 -4.74
CA ALA A 625 -47.96 29.31 -4.23
C ALA A 625 -47.16 28.25 -3.44
N ALA A 626 -47.83 27.39 -2.67
CA ALA A 626 -47.20 26.30 -1.93
C ALA A 626 -46.50 25.26 -2.82
N ARG A 627 -47.03 25.00 -4.03
CA ARG A 627 -46.42 24.08 -4.99
C ARG A 627 -45.19 24.72 -5.65
N LYS A 628 -45.26 26.01 -6.00
CA LYS A 628 -44.12 26.78 -6.50
C LYS A 628 -42.98 26.83 -5.48
N ASP A 629 -43.31 27.02 -4.20
CA ASP A 629 -42.32 27.12 -3.13
C ASP A 629 -41.65 25.78 -2.81
N LYS A 630 -42.43 24.68 -2.84
CA LYS A 630 -41.89 23.31 -2.74
C LYS A 630 -40.96 22.97 -3.91
N PHE A 631 -41.28 23.44 -5.12
CA PHE A 631 -40.43 23.28 -6.30
C PHE A 631 -39.12 24.07 -6.16
N ARG A 632 -39.17 25.32 -5.66
CA ARG A 632 -37.97 26.11 -5.32
C ARG A 632 -37.10 25.44 -4.27
N ARG A 633 -37.70 24.81 -3.26
CA ARG A 633 -36.99 24.03 -2.23
C ARG A 633 -36.35 22.76 -2.80
N LEU A 634 -37.00 22.10 -3.77
CA LEU A 634 -36.47 20.91 -4.46
C LEU A 634 -35.28 21.25 -5.36
N LEU A 635 -35.31 22.41 -6.02
CA LEU A 635 -34.23 22.93 -6.87
C LEU A 635 -33.05 23.51 -6.07
N GLY A 636 -33.08 23.44 -4.74
CA GLY A 636 -31.98 23.89 -3.89
C GLY A 636 -31.86 25.41 -3.74
N ALA A 637 -32.76 26.19 -4.34
CA ALA A 637 -32.73 27.66 -4.30
C ALA A 637 -33.13 28.23 -2.92
N GLY A 638 -33.77 27.44 -2.05
CA GLY A 638 -34.33 27.92 -0.78
C GLY A 638 -33.50 27.66 0.48
N LYS A 639 -32.20 27.31 0.42
CA LYS A 639 -31.46 26.86 1.62
C LYS A 639 -30.18 27.63 1.99
N VAL A 640 -29.96 28.85 1.50
CA VAL A 640 -28.67 29.54 1.76
C VAL A 640 -28.76 31.02 2.18
N ALA A 641 -29.93 31.58 2.52
CA ALA A 641 -30.05 33.01 2.84
C ALA A 641 -30.69 33.31 4.22
N SER A 642 -30.32 32.57 5.27
CA SER A 642 -30.72 32.91 6.64
C SER A 642 -29.61 32.59 7.64
N LYS A 643 -28.43 33.19 7.44
CA LYS A 643 -27.40 33.35 8.47
C LYS A 643 -26.59 34.63 8.19
N GLU A 644 -27.24 35.78 8.28
CA GLU A 644 -26.57 37.06 8.52
C GLU A 644 -27.57 38.06 9.08
N GLY A 645 -27.25 38.62 10.24
CA GLY A 645 -28.08 39.58 10.99
C GLY A 645 -28.69 38.98 12.25
N GLU A 646 -28.03 39.18 13.40
CA GLU A 646 -28.49 40.13 14.43
C GLU A 646 -27.78 39.86 15.78
N LYS A 647 -26.87 40.77 16.15
CA LYS A 647 -26.42 40.94 17.53
C LYS A 647 -27.38 41.95 18.16
N SER A 648 -28.17 41.54 19.17
CA SER A 648 -28.42 42.35 20.37
C SER A 648 -29.28 41.60 21.39
N ASN A 649 -28.95 41.83 22.66
CA ASN A 649 -29.78 41.78 23.86
C ASN A 649 -30.39 40.46 24.40
N LYS A 650 -29.80 40.08 25.55
CA LYS A 650 -30.41 40.10 26.90
C LYS A 650 -31.25 38.90 27.35
N GLU A 651 -30.72 38.28 28.40
CA GLU A 651 -31.35 37.57 29.53
C GLU A 651 -32.89 37.56 29.58
N LYS A 652 -33.48 36.35 29.64
CA LYS A 652 -34.27 35.81 30.78
C LYS A 652 -35.25 34.71 30.34
N LYS A 653 -35.43 33.76 31.26
CA LYS A 653 -36.57 32.84 31.48
C LYS A 653 -36.72 31.60 30.59
N GLU A 654 -36.31 30.48 31.21
CA GLU A 654 -37.19 29.41 31.70
C GLU A 654 -38.52 29.08 30.98
N MET A 655 -38.63 27.76 30.75
CA MET A 655 -39.80 26.89 30.90
C MET A 655 -40.80 26.72 29.74
N LYS A 656 -41.01 25.43 29.46
CA LYS A 656 -42.19 24.72 28.93
C LYS A 656 -42.45 24.70 27.42
N GLY A 657 -42.40 23.48 26.85
CA GLY A 657 -43.32 23.13 25.77
C GLY A 657 -42.94 21.97 24.84
N LYS A 658 -43.10 20.74 25.31
CA LYS A 658 -43.68 19.56 24.62
C LYS A 658 -43.17 19.13 23.21
N ASN A 659 -42.64 17.91 23.21
CA ASN A 659 -42.89 16.84 22.23
C ASN A 659 -42.60 17.15 20.75
N GLN A 660 -41.33 17.06 20.38
CA GLN A 660 -40.93 16.20 19.26
C GLN A 660 -39.71 15.39 19.68
N PRO A 661 -39.59 14.11 19.28
CA PRO A 661 -38.34 13.39 19.44
C PRO A 661 -37.36 14.04 18.44
N ALA A 662 -36.67 15.08 18.88
CA ALA A 662 -35.44 15.50 18.25
C ALA A 662 -34.53 14.27 18.32
N VAL A 663 -34.50 13.51 17.23
CA VAL A 663 -33.66 12.32 17.12
C VAL A 663 -32.24 12.85 17.30
N ASP A 664 -31.66 12.59 18.47
CA ASP A 664 -30.33 13.04 18.86
C ASP A 664 -29.37 12.75 17.71
N ILE A 665 -29.02 13.79 16.96
CA ILE A 665 -28.16 13.68 15.78
C ILE A 665 -26.83 13.06 16.20
N ASP A 666 -26.40 13.30 17.43
CA ASP A 666 -25.20 12.73 18.04
C ASP A 666 -25.36 11.23 18.31
N LYS A 667 -26.55 10.75 18.69
CA LYS A 667 -26.83 9.31 18.80
C LYS A 667 -26.93 8.64 17.43
N ILE A 668 -27.52 9.30 16.43
CA ILE A 668 -27.58 8.77 15.06
C ILE A 668 -26.18 8.70 14.46
N THR A 669 -25.35 9.72 14.65
CA THR A 669 -23.97 9.74 14.15
C THR A 669 -23.11 8.70 14.84
N LEU A 670 -23.22 8.54 16.16
CA LEU A 670 -22.55 7.46 16.90
C LEU A 670 -23.03 6.07 16.46
N ASP A 671 -24.33 5.87 16.21
CA ASP A 671 -24.85 4.59 15.76
C ASP A 671 -24.42 4.27 14.31
N LEU A 672 -24.37 5.28 13.43
CA LEU A 672 -23.82 5.13 12.08
C LEU A 672 -22.31 4.83 12.07
N GLU A 673 -21.53 5.47 12.95
CA GLU A 673 -20.11 5.15 13.11
C GLU A 673 -19.92 3.72 13.65
N ARG A 674 -20.74 3.30 14.62
CA ARG A 674 -20.72 1.94 15.17
C ARG A 674 -21.08 0.89 14.13
N GLN A 675 -22.10 1.14 13.31
CA GLN A 675 -22.48 0.26 12.20
C GLN A 675 -21.38 0.21 11.11
N PHE A 676 -20.72 1.33 10.82
CA PHE A 676 -19.61 1.40 9.87
C PHE A 676 -18.39 0.63 10.37
N GLU A 677 -18.04 0.75 11.65
CA GLU A 677 -16.96 -0.02 12.26
C GLU A 677 -17.26 -1.52 12.34
N ALA A 678 -18.49 -1.90 12.70
CA ALA A 678 -18.95 -3.29 12.71
C ALA A 678 -18.90 -3.91 11.30
N GLY A 679 -19.36 -3.17 10.28
CA GLY A 679 -19.28 -3.59 8.88
C GLY A 679 -17.84 -3.73 8.36
N ASN A 680 -16.92 -2.87 8.81
CA ASN A 680 -15.50 -2.99 8.47
C ASN A 680 -14.82 -4.15 9.21
N LYS A 681 -15.13 -4.38 10.50
CA LYS A 681 -14.64 -5.55 11.24
C LYS A 681 -15.12 -6.85 10.61
N MET A 682 -16.40 -6.96 10.23
CA MET A 682 -16.92 -8.16 9.55
C MET A 682 -16.23 -8.43 8.20
N LYS A 683 -15.83 -7.39 7.44
CA LYS A 683 -15.10 -7.57 6.18
C LYS A 683 -13.67 -8.06 6.35
N HIS A 684 -13.05 -7.83 7.51
CA HIS A 684 -11.64 -8.12 7.75
C HIS A 684 -11.40 -9.32 8.67
N ASP A 685 -12.31 -9.62 9.60
CA ASP A 685 -12.25 -10.81 10.48
C ASP A 685 -12.98 -12.03 9.90
N GLY A 686 -13.74 -11.87 8.82
CA GLY A 686 -14.28 -12.97 8.02
C GLY A 686 -13.17 -13.66 7.22
N GLY A 687 -12.34 -14.43 7.89
CA GLY A 687 -11.19 -15.13 7.32
C GLY A 687 -11.50 -15.86 6.02
N ARG A 688 -10.95 -15.33 4.91
CA ARG A 688 -10.49 -16.01 3.68
C ARG A 688 -11.39 -17.02 2.94
N LYS A 689 -12.59 -17.36 3.41
CA LYS A 689 -13.58 -18.14 2.69
C LYS A 689 -14.74 -17.23 2.35
N ARG A 690 -14.69 -16.67 1.14
CA ARG A 690 -15.85 -16.06 0.48
C ARG A 690 -16.89 -17.17 0.30
N ARG A 691 -17.72 -17.44 1.32
CA ARG A 691 -19.05 -17.96 1.09
C ARG A 691 -19.78 -16.81 0.42
N GLY A 692 -19.83 -16.85 -0.91
CA GLY A 692 -20.70 -15.95 -1.64
C GLY A 692 -22.11 -16.16 -1.12
N LEU A 693 -22.71 -15.10 -0.57
CA LEU A 693 -24.16 -14.98 -0.49
C LEU A 693 -24.65 -14.92 -1.93
N GLY A 694 -24.83 -16.10 -2.53
CA GLY A 694 -25.71 -16.30 -3.65
C GLY A 694 -27.11 -16.49 -3.09
N ALA A 695 -27.86 -15.39 -3.10
CA ALA A 695 -29.30 -15.43 -3.34
C ALA A 695 -29.51 -14.97 -4.79
#